data_AF-A0A937N1S2-F1
#
_entry.id   AF-A0A937N1S2-F1
#
_cell.length_a   1.000
_cell.length_b   1.000
_cell.length_c   1.000
_cell.angle_alpha   90.00
_cell.angle_beta   90.00
_cell.angle_gamma   90.00
#
_symmetry.space_group_name_H-M   'P 1'
#
loop_
_entity.id
_entity.type
_entity.pdbx_description
1 polymer ?
#
loop_
_entity_poly.entity_id
_entity_poly.type
_entity_poly.pdbx_seq_one_letter_code
_entity_poly.pdbx_strand_id
1 'polypeptide(L)'
;MRRLVLRSFQSPGDILLLTAAVRDLHAACPGQFQTDVRTSADAIWENNPHITPLKENEPGVQTLDMHYPLIHQSNQRPYHFIHGYTQYLEEQLGLTIPATRFHGDVYLTDKEKEAPGIFEELGVPESLPFWIIVAGGKHDFTAKWWNPQSFQKVVDRFKGRIHFAQCGEAGHWHPPLDGVTNLVGKTTLRQFIRLVYHAVGVVCPVTLAMHLAAAVETRDGRQGARPCVVVAGGREPAHWEAYPNHQFISTNGALPCCAEGGCWKSRCQLVGDGDPKDSHNVCHMPVHVREDLRIAKCMEMIEPEDVIGRVELYYRGGALQYKVNARETMRTKSILSNKDAQPTGRKQPMKNVIIKFRHGLGDAVQLTSVLRHLHHYHPDWRIKVASLVGKHSAFHGLCDEVSILDGEPPRTERIDGEYNLDWHECATCYADSPSTKADRCLREVFELAPMENLCRYVIKPCEAAIEKAHRYLRQVCQVSLGDDCRYPVVLIHYEGNTSSERKDLPHEVVRILCENIIRAGCVPIILDWDNRSPLPDGKRIHNPRVDLELWDGMGTGDAAVLAALTELSTLMIGVDSGPLHVAGATSTPTIAVWTGHHPLHYMALADNITHLVPENHRELLRGNREVGETYFREHYRYQTYNDLEDALVAAVEQRLKDSTGALVYTRNFWIRSNNAQQDLVVVKDIAEDDSYHIAELPMPWPVVVDVGAHIGCFSRAVHQRNPLARILAIECCPENIPALQKNVSAFATVIQAAMTYDKDVALLNAVFANCHTTGGSVVAHRSVLQRRVEREVMQTKPTDVGDHQYWVDLREMKTLTLEDIIQQYGLDRIDILKLDCEGSEFSILQSTTSLDMIGLIVGEYHGKERFLKLVAERFVDWKLRILKDGELGTFWLQNPQLETETSFRIGGAEQSPSELARVPVHVFNGPLGHTPLPPLLIAALRNDDGPRYDLLLMDQATVIARYEHPEGWLRGFSRLGGKLWTIDSKGALYTVEPNRASLQLRKVSTSPLALEAHDLTVIGRKLVTVGSTHNAIVLYDPQSNRWEGKRPWIRVSEQRTSSDQHDRCLSVCHGDEPSPDHGDQHHLNSITHDGEKFILSMFTCDPKPAGVRWRDSKLDEGLIVRWGADGFDDEPLAADVYVPHSLRLHDSHLWWCESFRARVCRDDGWHSPPWGGFARGLRFVDGQCLVGLSKSRVAPNPTLDVCGVCVFDPRDPASHEIVPLEEPYFEIHDIIPVAELRK
;
A
#
# COMPACT_ATOMS: atom_id res chain seq x y z
N MET A 1 -15.01 14.18 -40.73
CA MET A 1 -13.68 14.32 -40.11
C MET A 1 -13.23 15.78 -40.29
N ARG A 2 -13.03 16.51 -39.18
CA ARG A 2 -12.60 17.92 -39.19
C ARG A 2 -11.08 17.99 -39.32
N ARG A 3 -10.56 18.92 -40.13
CA ARG A 3 -9.12 19.10 -40.36
C ARG A 3 -8.65 20.39 -39.73
N LEU A 4 -7.72 20.32 -38.79
CA LEU A 4 -7.25 21.44 -37.99
C LEU A 4 -5.74 21.65 -38.15
N VAL A 5 -5.31 22.89 -38.29
CA VAL A 5 -3.90 23.30 -38.12
C VAL A 5 -3.81 24.18 -36.88
N LEU A 6 -3.06 23.76 -35.87
CA LEU A 6 -2.90 24.50 -34.61
C LEU A 6 -1.57 25.27 -34.62
N ARG A 7 -1.61 26.58 -34.42
CA ARG A 7 -0.42 27.44 -34.46
C ARG A 7 -0.07 27.96 -33.08
N SER A 8 1.19 27.84 -32.69
CA SER A 8 1.69 28.46 -31.46
C SER A 8 3.19 28.68 -31.54
N PHE A 9 3.64 29.92 -31.35
CA PHE A 9 5.06 30.29 -31.47
C PHE A 9 5.70 30.61 -30.11
N GLN A 10 5.18 29.96 -29.07
CA GLN A 10 5.62 30.16 -27.69
C GLN A 10 6.95 29.46 -27.38
N SER A 11 7.38 29.45 -26.13
CA SER A 11 8.61 28.77 -25.76
C SER A 11 8.47 27.24 -25.89
N PRO A 12 9.55 26.49 -26.12
CA PRO A 12 9.48 25.03 -26.28
C PRO A 12 8.76 24.28 -25.13
N GLY A 13 8.86 24.76 -23.88
CA GLY A 13 8.12 24.17 -22.75
C GLY A 13 6.60 24.26 -22.92
N ASP A 14 6.12 25.41 -23.40
CA ASP A 14 4.72 25.64 -23.71
C ASP A 14 4.28 24.76 -24.89
N ILE A 15 5.10 24.68 -25.94
CA ILE A 15 4.81 23.82 -27.11
C ILE A 15 4.72 22.34 -26.70
N LEU A 16 5.55 21.90 -25.77
CA LEU A 16 5.43 20.55 -25.22
C LEU A 16 4.09 20.33 -24.51
N LEU A 17 3.51 21.35 -23.87
CA LEU A 17 2.20 21.22 -23.23
C LEU A 17 1.04 21.24 -24.26
N LEU A 18 1.23 21.89 -25.42
CA LEU A 18 0.27 21.80 -26.53
C LEU A 18 0.13 20.35 -27.05
N THR A 19 1.16 19.53 -26.96
CA THR A 19 1.08 18.10 -27.36
C THR A 19 0.05 17.33 -26.53
N ALA A 20 -0.12 17.66 -25.24
CA ALA A 20 -1.13 17.05 -24.39
C ALA A 20 -2.54 17.38 -24.88
N ALA A 21 -2.80 18.65 -25.24
CA ALA A 21 -4.09 19.06 -25.78
C ALA A 21 -4.42 18.34 -27.10
N VAL A 22 -3.42 18.10 -27.96
CA VAL A 22 -3.61 17.34 -29.20
C VAL A 22 -3.91 15.86 -28.91
N ARG A 23 -3.11 15.21 -28.06
CA ARG A 23 -3.37 13.83 -27.61
C ARG A 23 -4.79 13.71 -27.06
N ASP A 24 -5.16 14.59 -26.14
CA ASP A 24 -6.43 14.53 -25.41
C ASP A 24 -7.62 14.82 -26.34
N LEU A 25 -7.46 15.69 -27.35
CA LEU A 25 -8.47 15.88 -28.40
C LEU A 25 -8.72 14.57 -29.16
N HIS A 26 -7.67 13.86 -29.56
CA HIS A 26 -7.80 12.59 -30.29
C HIS A 26 -8.37 11.47 -29.42
N ALA A 27 -8.08 11.48 -28.13
CA ALA A 27 -8.66 10.53 -27.17
C ALA A 27 -10.14 10.81 -26.91
N ALA A 28 -10.53 12.07 -26.74
CA ALA A 28 -11.91 12.49 -26.51
C ALA A 28 -12.80 12.29 -27.77
N CYS A 29 -12.21 12.43 -28.95
CA CYS A 29 -12.93 12.37 -30.22
C CYS A 29 -12.26 11.40 -31.23
N PRO A 30 -12.22 10.08 -30.96
CA PRO A 30 -11.50 9.13 -31.80
C PRO A 30 -11.98 9.15 -33.25
N GLY A 31 -11.06 9.35 -34.19
CA GLY A 31 -11.34 9.34 -35.63
C GLY A 31 -12.16 10.54 -36.14
N GLN A 32 -12.43 11.55 -35.31
CA GLN A 32 -13.21 12.72 -35.74
C GLN A 32 -12.34 13.86 -36.27
N PHE A 33 -11.06 13.91 -35.88
CA PHE A 33 -10.12 14.97 -36.22
C PHE A 33 -8.89 14.44 -36.99
N GLN A 34 -8.39 15.28 -37.89
CA GLN A 34 -7.03 15.26 -38.40
C GLN A 34 -6.37 16.56 -37.97
N THR A 35 -5.22 16.47 -37.31
CA THR A 35 -4.54 17.64 -36.76
C THR A 35 -3.13 17.76 -37.32
N ASP A 36 -2.73 18.97 -37.64
CA ASP A 36 -1.35 19.37 -37.91
C ASP A 36 -1.00 20.59 -37.05
N VAL A 37 0.28 20.96 -36.98
CA VAL A 37 0.76 22.05 -36.12
C VAL A 37 1.75 22.98 -36.83
N ARG A 38 1.81 24.25 -36.41
CA ARG A 38 2.89 25.19 -36.75
C ARG A 38 3.48 25.76 -35.49
N THR A 39 4.72 25.40 -35.18
CA THR A 39 5.30 25.75 -33.90
C THR A 39 6.70 26.32 -34.01
N SER A 40 7.17 26.94 -32.94
CA SER A 40 8.56 27.38 -32.77
C SER A 40 9.50 26.21 -32.40
N ALA A 41 8.97 25.00 -32.16
CA ALA A 41 9.69 23.87 -31.60
C ALA A 41 9.29 22.55 -32.28
N ASP A 42 9.42 22.49 -33.61
CA ASP A 42 8.92 21.39 -34.44
C ASP A 42 9.50 20.00 -34.07
N ALA A 43 10.73 19.95 -33.56
CA ALA A 43 11.39 18.71 -33.14
C ALA A 43 10.63 17.93 -32.04
N ILE A 44 9.73 18.59 -31.29
CA ILE A 44 8.86 17.94 -30.30
C ILE A 44 7.83 17.03 -30.98
N TRP A 45 7.39 17.39 -32.18
CA TRP A 45 6.31 16.71 -32.91
C TRP A 45 6.78 15.58 -33.82
N GLU A 46 8.09 15.42 -34.00
CA GLU A 46 8.66 14.31 -34.76
C GLU A 46 8.16 12.95 -34.20
N ASN A 47 7.67 12.10 -35.11
CA ASN A 47 7.08 10.79 -34.83
C ASN A 47 5.78 10.80 -34.01
N ASN A 48 5.15 11.96 -33.81
CA ASN A 48 3.89 12.03 -33.08
C ASN A 48 2.74 11.42 -33.91
N PRO A 49 2.07 10.35 -33.43
CA PRO A 49 1.05 9.63 -34.19
C PRO A 49 -0.25 10.42 -34.38
N HIS A 50 -0.43 11.53 -33.66
CA HIS A 50 -1.59 12.39 -33.77
C HIS A 50 -1.44 13.47 -34.84
N ILE A 51 -0.24 13.61 -35.44
CA ILE A 51 0.03 14.60 -36.48
C ILE A 51 -0.15 13.99 -37.86
N THR A 52 -1.01 14.63 -38.65
CA THR A 52 -1.21 14.34 -40.08
C THR A 52 -0.83 15.59 -40.86
N PRO A 53 0.10 15.53 -41.84
CA PRO A 53 0.47 16.72 -42.61
C PRO A 53 -0.73 17.33 -43.34
N LEU A 54 -0.99 18.62 -43.11
CA LEU A 54 -2.07 19.39 -43.74
C LEU A 54 -1.52 20.72 -44.28
N LYS A 55 -2.08 21.23 -45.38
CA LYS A 55 -1.75 22.58 -45.86
C LYS A 55 -2.77 23.59 -45.36
N GLU A 56 -2.32 24.73 -44.84
CA GLU A 56 -3.21 25.77 -44.29
C GLU A 56 -4.21 26.32 -45.33
N ASN A 57 -3.83 26.31 -46.60
CA ASN A 57 -4.64 26.79 -47.72
C ASN A 57 -5.46 25.67 -48.40
N GLU A 58 -5.48 24.45 -47.86
CA GLU A 58 -6.27 23.36 -48.42
C GLU A 58 -7.78 23.55 -48.10
N PRO A 59 -8.69 23.37 -49.08
CA PRO A 59 -10.12 23.55 -48.86
C PRO A 59 -10.64 22.66 -47.74
N GLY A 60 -11.25 23.25 -46.69
CA GLY A 60 -11.82 22.54 -45.55
C GLY A 60 -10.85 22.26 -44.39
N VAL A 61 -9.67 22.87 -44.39
CA VAL A 61 -8.76 22.95 -43.23
C VAL A 61 -9.04 24.24 -42.45
N GLN A 62 -9.24 24.12 -41.14
CA GLN A 62 -9.40 25.26 -40.24
C GLN A 62 -8.08 25.50 -39.50
N THR A 63 -7.59 26.74 -39.50
CA THR A 63 -6.38 27.11 -38.75
C THR A 63 -6.79 27.80 -37.45
N LEU A 64 -6.16 27.44 -36.33
CA LEU A 64 -6.44 28.00 -35.01
C LEU A 64 -5.14 28.47 -34.34
N ASP A 65 -5.11 29.73 -33.94
CA ASP A 65 -4.04 30.28 -33.11
C ASP A 65 -4.28 29.88 -31.66
N MET A 66 -3.37 29.07 -31.11
CA MET A 66 -3.50 28.47 -29.80
C MET A 66 -2.99 29.41 -28.70
N HIS A 67 -3.86 29.62 -27.71
CA HIS A 67 -3.59 30.41 -26.52
C HIS A 67 -3.85 29.60 -25.25
N TYR A 68 -3.45 30.14 -24.10
CA TYR A 68 -3.69 29.56 -22.78
C TYR A 68 -4.14 30.64 -21.76
N PRO A 69 -5.28 31.32 -21.97
CA PRO A 69 -5.72 32.44 -21.11
C PRO A 69 -5.84 32.06 -19.62
N LEU A 70 -5.97 30.76 -19.33
CA LEU A 70 -5.95 30.18 -18.00
C LEU A 70 -4.72 30.61 -17.16
N ILE A 71 -3.58 30.94 -17.78
CA ILE A 71 -2.39 31.45 -17.06
C ILE A 71 -2.69 32.71 -16.23
N HIS A 72 -3.63 33.55 -16.68
CA HIS A 72 -4.03 34.77 -15.97
C HIS A 72 -4.92 34.50 -14.75
N GLN A 73 -5.40 33.25 -14.61
CA GLN A 73 -6.22 32.77 -13.50
C GLN A 73 -5.45 31.75 -12.64
N SER A 74 -4.15 31.59 -12.90
CA SER A 74 -3.29 30.59 -12.23
C SER A 74 -3.07 30.86 -10.74
N ASN A 75 -3.38 32.05 -10.21
CA ASN A 75 -3.38 32.27 -8.76
C ASN A 75 -4.73 31.88 -8.14
N GLN A 76 -5.81 31.85 -8.92
CA GLN A 76 -7.18 31.73 -8.43
C GLN A 76 -7.79 30.35 -8.67
N ARG A 77 -7.35 29.63 -9.70
CA ARG A 77 -7.96 28.36 -10.10
C ARG A 77 -6.94 27.22 -10.02
N PRO A 78 -7.31 26.05 -9.49
CA PRO A 78 -6.40 24.95 -9.20
C PRO A 78 -6.08 24.11 -10.45
N TYR A 79 -5.71 24.75 -11.56
CA TYR A 79 -5.36 24.06 -12.80
C TYR A 79 -3.86 24.10 -13.05
N HIS A 80 -3.34 22.96 -13.49
CA HIS A 80 -2.00 22.85 -14.04
C HIS A 80 -1.95 23.34 -15.49
N PHE A 81 -0.78 23.78 -15.96
CA PHE A 81 -0.56 24.35 -17.29
C PHE A 81 -1.03 23.42 -18.42
N ILE A 82 -1.01 22.11 -18.21
CA ILE A 82 -1.53 21.12 -19.18
C ILE A 82 -2.99 21.36 -19.58
N HIS A 83 -3.79 22.00 -18.73
CA HIS A 83 -5.17 22.36 -19.03
C HIS A 83 -5.28 23.66 -19.84
N GLY A 84 -4.23 24.48 -19.91
CA GLY A 84 -4.29 25.81 -20.52
C GLY A 84 -4.66 25.77 -21.99
N TYR A 85 -3.92 25.01 -22.79
CA TYR A 85 -4.23 24.83 -24.22
C TYR A 85 -5.48 23.99 -24.44
N THR A 86 -5.73 22.98 -23.59
CA THR A 86 -6.89 22.09 -23.71
C THR A 86 -8.20 22.86 -23.51
N GLN A 87 -8.32 23.66 -22.45
CA GLN A 87 -9.52 24.48 -22.20
C GLN A 87 -9.75 25.52 -23.30
N TYR A 88 -8.67 26.15 -23.78
CA TYR A 88 -8.80 27.05 -24.92
C TYR A 88 -9.31 26.30 -26.17
N LEU A 89 -8.83 25.08 -26.42
CA LEU A 89 -9.27 24.25 -27.54
C LEU A 89 -10.73 23.81 -27.39
N GLU A 90 -11.17 23.47 -26.17
CA GLU A 90 -12.58 23.17 -25.82
C GLU A 90 -13.49 24.34 -26.20
N GLU A 91 -13.13 25.56 -25.77
CA GLU A 91 -13.88 26.78 -26.06
C GLU A 91 -13.97 27.05 -27.57
N GLN A 92 -12.85 26.93 -28.29
CA GLN A 92 -12.80 27.22 -29.73
C GLN A 92 -13.54 26.18 -30.58
N LEU A 93 -13.60 24.93 -30.12
CA LEU A 93 -14.23 23.84 -30.87
C LEU A 93 -15.65 23.50 -30.39
N GLY A 94 -16.07 24.01 -29.23
CA GLY A 94 -17.34 23.66 -28.58
C GLY A 94 -17.38 22.21 -28.12
N LEU A 95 -16.27 21.71 -27.59
CA LEU A 95 -16.10 20.29 -27.20
C LEU A 95 -15.68 20.18 -25.74
N THR A 96 -15.85 18.98 -25.18
CA THR A 96 -15.22 18.59 -23.92
C THR A 96 -14.03 17.69 -24.23
N ILE A 97 -12.84 18.07 -23.76
CA ILE A 97 -11.56 17.41 -23.99
C ILE A 97 -10.94 17.13 -22.61
N PRO A 98 -11.24 15.95 -22.01
CA PRO A 98 -10.67 15.59 -20.72
C PRO A 98 -9.15 15.37 -20.80
N ALA A 99 -8.40 15.91 -19.84
CA ALA A 99 -6.98 15.62 -19.73
C ALA A 99 -6.75 14.14 -19.36
N THR A 100 -6.10 13.36 -20.24
CA THR A 100 -5.95 11.90 -20.05
C THR A 100 -4.66 11.50 -19.36
N ARG A 101 -3.59 12.31 -19.49
CA ARG A 101 -2.29 12.12 -18.83
C ARG A 101 -1.74 13.43 -18.34
N PHE A 102 -1.11 13.43 -17.17
CA PHE A 102 -0.60 14.63 -16.52
C PHE A 102 0.83 15.02 -16.97
N HIS A 103 1.12 14.96 -18.27
CA HIS A 103 2.36 15.42 -18.90
C HIS A 103 2.17 15.66 -20.40
N GLY A 104 3.11 16.38 -21.03
CA GLY A 104 3.20 16.47 -22.49
C GLY A 104 3.67 15.15 -23.11
N ASP A 105 3.60 15.02 -24.42
CA ASP A 105 3.95 13.83 -25.17
C ASP A 105 5.16 14.03 -26.09
N VAL A 106 6.06 13.05 -26.08
CA VAL A 106 7.19 12.95 -26.99
C VAL A 106 7.30 11.51 -27.48
N TYR A 107 7.57 11.35 -28.78
CA TYR A 107 7.67 10.03 -29.40
C TYR A 107 9.07 9.84 -29.99
N LEU A 108 9.81 8.88 -29.45
CA LEU A 108 11.15 8.49 -29.93
C LEU A 108 11.06 7.15 -30.66
N THR A 109 11.71 7.04 -31.82
CA THR A 109 11.87 5.76 -32.53
C THR A 109 12.91 4.88 -31.85
N ASP A 110 12.85 3.55 -32.04
CA ASP A 110 13.84 2.62 -31.49
C ASP A 110 15.26 2.99 -31.93
N LYS A 111 15.43 3.43 -33.17
CA LYS A 111 16.72 3.94 -33.67
C LYS A 111 17.23 5.14 -32.88
N GLU A 112 16.35 6.06 -32.47
CA GLU A 112 16.75 7.22 -31.66
C GLU A 112 17.12 6.84 -30.22
N LYS A 113 16.46 5.81 -29.67
CA LYS A 113 16.71 5.25 -28.33
C LYS A 113 17.99 4.41 -28.26
N GLU A 114 18.28 3.67 -29.32
CA GLU A 114 19.39 2.71 -29.40
C GLU A 114 20.69 3.35 -29.89
N ALA A 115 20.64 4.46 -30.62
CA ALA A 115 21.80 5.08 -31.25
C ALA A 115 22.92 5.41 -30.22
N PRO A 116 24.02 4.62 -30.17
CA PRO A 116 25.12 4.81 -29.22
C PRO A 116 25.87 6.13 -29.45
N GLY A 117 25.76 6.64 -30.69
CA GLY A 117 26.51 7.79 -31.17
C GLY A 117 26.21 9.13 -30.49
N ILE A 118 25.12 9.30 -29.72
CA ILE A 118 24.84 10.60 -29.07
C ILE A 118 25.83 10.91 -27.95
N PHE A 119 26.35 9.89 -27.26
CA PHE A 119 27.36 10.04 -26.21
C PHE A 119 28.72 10.43 -26.78
N GLU A 120 29.11 9.78 -27.87
CA GLU A 120 30.34 10.06 -28.61
C GLU A 120 30.27 11.42 -29.34
N GLU A 121 29.13 11.73 -29.98
CA GLU A 121 28.87 12.99 -30.69
C GLU A 121 28.88 14.21 -29.74
N LEU A 122 28.35 14.06 -28.53
CA LEU A 122 28.23 15.16 -27.56
C LEU A 122 29.34 15.16 -26.50
N GLY A 123 30.26 14.19 -26.51
CA GLY A 123 31.34 14.09 -25.53
C GLY A 123 30.86 13.80 -24.10
N VAL A 124 29.74 13.09 -23.96
CA VAL A 124 29.23 12.58 -22.68
C VAL A 124 29.75 11.15 -22.50
N PRO A 125 30.44 10.81 -21.41
CA PRO A 125 30.96 9.45 -21.24
C PRO A 125 29.84 8.39 -21.24
N GLU A 126 29.85 7.48 -22.21
CA GLU A 126 28.83 6.42 -22.38
C GLU A 126 28.72 5.49 -21.15
N SER A 127 29.80 5.37 -20.37
CA SER A 127 29.90 4.50 -19.20
C SER A 127 29.32 5.09 -17.90
N LEU A 128 28.89 6.36 -17.88
CA LEU A 128 28.45 7.04 -16.65
C LEU A 128 26.97 7.45 -16.68
N PRO A 129 26.15 7.02 -15.71
CA PRO A 129 24.85 7.63 -15.48
C PRO A 129 25.06 9.09 -15.08
N PHE A 130 24.34 10.00 -15.72
CA PHE A 130 24.49 11.43 -15.49
C PHE A 130 23.15 12.10 -15.22
N TRP A 131 23.19 13.25 -14.55
CA TRP A 131 22.07 14.15 -14.38
C TRP A 131 22.22 15.35 -15.32
N ILE A 132 21.11 15.85 -15.84
CA ILE A 132 21.11 17.14 -16.55
C ILE A 132 20.98 18.26 -15.53
N ILE A 133 21.77 19.32 -15.70
CA ILE A 133 21.63 20.55 -14.93
C ILE A 133 21.44 21.75 -15.87
N VAL A 134 20.37 22.52 -15.66
CA VAL A 134 20.11 23.75 -16.41
C VAL A 134 20.36 24.93 -15.48
N ALA A 135 21.61 25.34 -15.38
CA ALA A 135 22.00 26.49 -14.57
C ALA A 135 21.93 27.76 -15.42
N GLY A 136 20.82 28.48 -15.31
CA GLY A 136 20.57 29.73 -16.05
C GLY A 136 19.24 29.74 -16.79
N GLY A 137 19.10 30.67 -17.73
CA GLY A 137 17.89 30.83 -18.51
C GLY A 137 17.89 32.08 -19.38
N LYS A 138 16.74 32.35 -19.98
CA LYS A 138 16.54 33.45 -20.92
C LYS A 138 16.71 34.83 -20.27
N HIS A 139 17.08 35.82 -21.08
CA HIS A 139 17.21 37.22 -20.66
C HIS A 139 15.85 37.94 -20.49
N ASP A 140 14.78 37.46 -21.12
CA ASP A 140 13.44 38.02 -20.97
C ASP A 140 12.79 37.66 -19.61
N PHE A 141 13.22 36.55 -18.98
CA PHE A 141 12.70 36.06 -17.69
C PHE A 141 13.79 35.82 -16.63
N THR A 142 14.61 36.83 -16.33
CA THR A 142 15.71 36.72 -15.35
C THR A 142 15.26 36.47 -13.90
N ALA A 143 13.97 36.61 -13.59
CA ALA A 143 13.42 36.28 -12.26
C ALA A 143 13.49 34.78 -11.93
N LYS A 144 13.66 33.90 -12.93
CA LYS A 144 13.84 32.44 -12.74
C LYS A 144 15.29 32.05 -12.49
N TRP A 145 16.22 33.01 -12.50
CA TRP A 145 17.63 32.72 -12.30
C TRP A 145 17.92 32.44 -10.83
N TRP A 146 18.58 31.31 -10.59
CA TRP A 146 19.10 30.97 -9.27
C TRP A 146 20.58 31.33 -9.16
N ASN A 147 21.08 31.45 -7.94
CA ASN A 147 22.46 31.87 -7.69
C ASN A 147 23.45 30.89 -8.36
N PRO A 148 24.35 31.35 -9.26
CA PRO A 148 25.36 30.48 -9.87
C PRO A 148 26.22 29.74 -8.86
N GLN A 149 26.54 30.41 -7.74
CA GLN A 149 27.32 29.80 -6.66
C GLN A 149 26.54 28.67 -5.98
N SER A 150 25.21 28.76 -5.90
CA SER A 150 24.38 27.68 -5.35
C SER A 150 24.32 26.48 -6.30
N PHE A 151 24.21 26.69 -7.62
CA PHE A 151 24.34 25.61 -8.59
C PHE A 151 25.71 24.93 -8.50
N GLN A 152 26.79 25.70 -8.39
CA GLN A 152 28.13 25.16 -8.22
C GLN A 152 28.23 24.33 -6.92
N LYS A 153 27.65 24.80 -5.82
CA LYS A 153 27.59 24.04 -4.55
C LYS A 153 26.85 22.71 -4.71
N VAL A 154 25.77 22.65 -5.49
CA VAL A 154 25.06 21.39 -5.79
C VAL A 154 25.97 20.44 -6.59
N VAL A 155 26.64 20.93 -7.64
CA VAL A 155 27.59 20.13 -8.43
C VAL A 155 28.74 19.63 -7.55
N ASP A 156 29.35 20.52 -6.78
CA ASP A 156 30.46 20.21 -5.89
C ASP A 156 30.07 19.17 -4.84
N ARG A 157 28.84 19.25 -4.31
CA ARG A 157 28.33 18.31 -3.31
C ARG A 157 28.24 16.89 -3.87
N PHE A 158 27.88 16.72 -5.14
CA PHE A 158 27.79 15.39 -5.75
C PHE A 158 28.96 15.06 -6.68
N LYS A 159 30.02 15.88 -6.67
CA LYS A 159 31.28 15.53 -7.33
C LYS A 159 31.66 14.10 -6.96
N GLY A 160 32.16 13.33 -7.92
CA GLY A 160 32.48 11.92 -7.69
C GLY A 160 31.28 10.98 -7.56
N ARG A 161 30.07 11.42 -7.18
CA ARG A 161 28.89 10.55 -7.02
C ARG A 161 27.85 10.67 -8.13
N ILE A 162 27.67 11.87 -8.67
CA ILE A 162 26.80 12.17 -9.82
C ILE A 162 27.62 12.94 -10.82
N HIS A 163 27.61 12.49 -12.08
CA HIS A 163 28.11 13.28 -13.19
C HIS A 163 27.01 14.23 -13.67
N PHE A 164 27.31 15.51 -13.85
CA PHE A 164 26.34 16.48 -14.38
C PHE A 164 26.71 16.88 -15.81
N ALA A 165 25.69 16.94 -16.68
CA ALA A 165 25.78 17.59 -17.98
C ALA A 165 25.03 18.93 -17.92
N GLN A 166 25.74 20.04 -18.09
CA GLN A 166 25.14 21.36 -18.12
C GLN A 166 24.58 21.64 -19.51
N CYS A 167 23.28 21.84 -19.61
CA CYS A 167 22.57 22.08 -20.86
C CYS A 167 21.93 23.46 -20.87
N GLY A 168 21.78 24.03 -22.07
CA GLY A 168 21.24 25.36 -22.27
C GLY A 168 21.39 25.82 -23.71
N GLU A 169 20.72 26.90 -24.07
CA GLU A 169 20.84 27.51 -25.40
C GLU A 169 21.96 28.55 -25.40
N ALA A 170 22.75 28.62 -26.48
CA ALA A 170 23.95 29.47 -26.54
C ALA A 170 23.65 30.98 -26.32
N GLY A 171 22.48 31.45 -26.76
CA GLY A 171 22.07 32.85 -26.65
C GLY A 171 21.43 33.23 -25.30
N HIS A 172 21.30 32.28 -24.37
CA HIS A 172 20.76 32.52 -23.03
C HIS A 172 21.88 32.64 -22.00
N TRP A 173 21.55 33.22 -20.84
CA TRP A 173 22.50 33.33 -19.75
C TRP A 173 22.65 31.98 -19.05
N HIS A 174 23.80 31.35 -19.24
CA HIS A 174 24.19 30.13 -18.56
C HIS A 174 25.58 30.32 -17.93
N PRO A 175 25.67 30.65 -16.63
CA PRO A 175 26.95 30.74 -15.96
C PRO A 175 27.70 29.40 -16.09
N PRO A 176 28.98 29.39 -16.50
CA PRO A 176 29.74 28.15 -16.59
C PRO A 176 29.89 27.52 -15.21
N LEU A 177 29.66 26.22 -15.13
CA LEU A 177 29.94 25.43 -13.93
C LEU A 177 31.21 24.61 -14.11
N ASP A 178 31.97 24.47 -13.04
CA ASP A 178 33.15 23.62 -13.00
C ASP A 178 32.76 22.17 -12.68
N GLY A 179 33.45 21.21 -13.31
CA GLY A 179 33.25 19.77 -13.04
C GLY A 179 32.03 19.14 -13.71
N VAL A 180 31.44 19.80 -14.70
CA VAL A 180 30.31 19.30 -15.52
C VAL A 180 30.72 19.09 -16.98
N THR A 181 30.00 18.24 -17.71
CA THR A 181 30.07 18.26 -19.19
C THR A 181 29.28 19.45 -19.70
N ASN A 182 29.96 20.46 -20.25
CA ASN A 182 29.30 21.63 -20.82
C ASN A 182 28.73 21.32 -22.22
N LEU A 183 27.41 21.26 -22.31
CA LEU A 183 26.62 21.07 -23.53
C LEU A 183 25.78 22.32 -23.89
N VAL A 184 26.02 23.46 -23.25
CA VAL A 184 25.33 24.72 -23.58
C VAL A 184 25.64 25.09 -25.04
N GLY A 185 24.59 25.23 -25.84
CA GLY A 185 24.70 25.54 -27.26
C GLY A 185 25.21 24.41 -28.16
N LYS A 186 25.35 23.18 -27.63
CA LYS A 186 25.95 22.04 -28.37
C LYS A 186 24.94 20.99 -28.83
N THR A 187 23.66 21.19 -28.53
CA THR A 187 22.59 20.25 -28.89
C THR A 187 21.51 20.95 -29.70
N THR A 188 21.01 20.30 -30.73
CA THR A 188 19.67 20.60 -31.28
C THR A 188 18.60 20.22 -30.26
N LEU A 189 17.37 20.72 -30.43
CA LEU A 189 16.25 20.36 -29.55
C LEU A 189 15.99 18.84 -29.55
N ARG A 190 16.06 18.18 -30.72
CA ARG A 190 15.89 16.73 -30.81
C ARG A 190 17.00 15.95 -30.12
N GLN A 191 18.25 16.41 -30.23
CA GLN A 191 19.37 15.83 -29.47
C GLN A 191 19.20 16.04 -27.96
N PHE A 192 18.68 17.19 -27.52
CA PHE A 192 18.41 17.41 -26.10
C PHE A 192 17.31 16.48 -25.57
N ILE A 193 16.23 16.25 -26.32
CA ILE A 193 15.18 15.26 -25.98
C ILE A 193 15.79 13.86 -25.81
N ARG A 194 16.65 13.44 -26.75
CA ARG A 194 17.37 12.16 -26.66
C ARG A 194 18.33 12.11 -25.47
N LEU A 195 19.00 13.22 -25.14
CA LEU A 195 19.84 13.31 -23.95
C LEU A 195 19.01 13.13 -22.68
N VAL A 196 17.80 13.70 -22.61
CA VAL A 196 16.87 13.50 -21.48
C VAL A 196 16.47 12.03 -21.34
N TYR A 197 16.18 11.32 -22.44
CA TYR A 197 15.88 9.88 -22.41
C TYR A 197 16.97 9.07 -21.67
N HIS A 198 18.24 9.42 -21.91
CA HIS A 198 19.41 8.78 -21.31
C HIS A 198 19.81 9.30 -19.92
N ALA A 199 19.32 10.46 -19.49
CA ALA A 199 19.67 11.05 -18.20
C ALA A 199 19.01 10.30 -17.02
N VAL A 200 19.69 10.20 -15.88
CA VAL A 200 19.12 9.59 -14.67
C VAL A 200 18.16 10.52 -13.93
N GLY A 201 18.43 11.82 -13.98
CA GLY A 201 17.59 12.85 -13.39
C GLY A 201 17.91 14.25 -13.93
N VAL A 202 17.10 15.23 -13.53
CA VAL A 202 17.20 16.63 -13.99
C VAL A 202 17.18 17.59 -12.79
N VAL A 203 18.05 18.60 -12.80
CA VAL A 203 17.99 19.77 -11.90
C VAL A 203 17.86 21.03 -12.74
N CYS A 204 16.79 21.80 -12.55
CA CYS A 204 16.56 23.02 -13.32
C CYS A 204 15.65 24.01 -12.58
N PRO A 205 15.66 25.30 -12.95
CA PRO A 205 14.53 26.19 -12.70
C PRO A 205 13.32 25.80 -13.56
N VAL A 206 12.21 26.54 -13.43
CA VAL A 206 11.01 26.37 -14.27
C VAL A 206 11.35 26.63 -15.75
N THR A 207 11.56 25.56 -16.51
CA THR A 207 12.10 25.54 -17.89
C THR A 207 11.58 24.33 -18.68
N LEU A 208 11.90 24.23 -19.98
CA LEU A 208 11.60 23.05 -20.81
C LEU A 208 12.06 21.71 -20.16
N ALA A 209 13.19 21.72 -19.45
CA ALA A 209 13.82 20.49 -18.96
C ALA A 209 12.94 19.74 -17.94
N MET A 210 12.16 20.44 -17.11
CA MET A 210 11.22 19.77 -16.21
C MET A 210 10.06 19.14 -17.00
N HIS A 211 9.49 19.81 -17.99
CA HIS A 211 8.41 19.23 -18.80
C HIS A 211 8.90 18.00 -19.59
N LEU A 212 10.15 18.01 -20.08
CA LEU A 212 10.75 16.83 -20.72
C LEU A 212 11.03 15.70 -19.74
N ALA A 213 11.42 15.98 -18.49
CA ALA A 213 11.59 14.95 -17.47
C ALA A 213 10.27 14.20 -17.17
N ALA A 214 9.13 14.90 -17.28
CA ALA A 214 7.81 14.31 -17.15
C ALA A 214 7.34 13.59 -18.43
N ALA A 215 7.67 14.11 -19.61
CA ALA A 215 7.14 13.64 -20.90
C ALA A 215 7.95 12.50 -21.56
N VAL A 216 9.27 12.45 -21.34
CA VAL A 216 10.18 11.51 -22.02
C VAL A 216 10.35 10.25 -21.18
N GLU A 217 10.05 9.11 -21.77
CA GLU A 217 10.18 7.78 -21.15
C GLU A 217 11.60 7.50 -20.63
N THR A 218 11.73 6.63 -19.63
CA THR A 218 13.03 6.27 -19.03
C THR A 218 13.68 5.08 -19.74
N ARG A 219 14.99 5.14 -20.00
CA ARG A 219 15.75 4.08 -20.69
C ARG A 219 15.67 2.71 -20.00
N ASP A 220 15.68 2.69 -18.67
CA ASP A 220 15.79 1.46 -17.89
C ASP A 220 14.42 0.78 -17.65
N GLY A 221 13.36 1.22 -18.36
CA GLY A 221 12.01 0.67 -18.19
C GLY A 221 11.38 0.95 -16.82
N ARG A 222 11.95 1.90 -16.04
CA ARG A 222 11.41 2.29 -14.74
C ARG A 222 9.99 2.82 -14.91
N GLN A 223 9.03 2.24 -14.19
CA GLN A 223 7.66 2.73 -14.16
C GLN A 223 7.62 4.10 -13.45
N GLY A 224 7.17 5.15 -14.16
CA GLY A 224 7.02 6.50 -13.62
C GLY A 224 7.84 7.59 -14.35
N ALA A 225 7.65 8.85 -13.95
CA ALA A 225 8.37 10.00 -14.51
C ALA A 225 9.82 10.06 -14.04
N ARG A 226 10.69 10.69 -14.83
CA ARG A 226 12.12 10.79 -14.49
C ARG A 226 12.33 11.66 -13.24
N PRO A 227 13.21 11.28 -12.31
CA PRO A 227 13.58 12.11 -11.16
C PRO A 227 13.95 13.54 -11.59
N CYS A 228 13.30 14.53 -10.98
CA CYS A 228 13.52 15.94 -11.32
C CYS A 228 13.39 16.82 -10.08
N VAL A 229 14.35 17.71 -9.89
CA VAL A 229 14.33 18.74 -8.83
C VAL A 229 14.21 20.11 -9.47
N VAL A 230 13.12 20.81 -9.16
CA VAL A 230 12.79 22.10 -9.75
C VAL A 230 13.00 23.21 -8.74
N VAL A 231 13.89 24.16 -9.05
CA VAL A 231 14.12 25.39 -8.26
C VAL A 231 13.17 26.47 -8.76
N ALA A 232 11.97 26.56 -8.16
CA ALA A 232 10.89 27.37 -8.72
C ALA A 232 10.74 28.76 -8.09
N GLY A 233 11.08 28.90 -6.81
CA GLY A 233 10.88 30.16 -6.09
C GLY A 233 9.40 30.53 -5.98
N GLY A 234 9.09 31.82 -6.10
CA GLY A 234 7.74 32.37 -5.92
C GLY A 234 7.13 33.05 -7.14
N ARG A 235 7.74 32.88 -8.33
CA ARG A 235 7.26 33.54 -9.56
C ARG A 235 5.98 32.90 -10.07
N GLU A 236 6.01 31.61 -10.37
CA GLU A 236 4.84 30.82 -10.76
C GLU A 236 4.17 30.21 -9.53
N PRO A 237 2.84 30.00 -9.54
CA PRO A 237 2.16 29.17 -8.56
C PRO A 237 2.59 27.71 -8.69
N ALA A 238 2.88 27.05 -7.57
CA ALA A 238 3.30 25.65 -7.59
C ALA A 238 2.32 24.74 -8.33
N HIS A 239 1.01 24.87 -8.10
CA HIS A 239 0.01 24.02 -8.76
C HIS A 239 -0.11 24.24 -10.28
N TRP A 240 0.37 25.39 -10.79
CA TRP A 240 0.37 25.69 -12.22
C TRP A 240 1.45 24.88 -12.96
N GLU A 241 2.62 24.66 -12.35
CA GLU A 241 3.80 24.04 -13.01
C GLU A 241 4.20 22.67 -12.43
N ALA A 242 3.83 22.35 -11.20
CA ALA A 242 4.38 21.20 -10.49
C ALA A 242 3.79 19.87 -10.98
N TYR A 243 4.67 18.95 -11.34
CA TYR A 243 4.32 17.55 -11.59
C TYR A 243 4.38 16.74 -10.28
N PRO A 244 3.48 15.74 -10.08
CA PRO A 244 3.41 14.97 -8.84
C PRO A 244 4.72 14.26 -8.45
N ASN A 245 5.51 13.82 -9.43
CA ASN A 245 6.72 13.03 -9.22
C ASN A 245 8.00 13.87 -9.13
N HIS A 246 7.90 15.19 -9.32
CA HIS A 246 9.03 16.10 -9.22
C HIS A 246 9.17 16.65 -7.80
N GLN A 247 10.41 16.84 -7.36
CA GLN A 247 10.68 17.64 -6.17
C GLN A 247 10.62 19.13 -6.55
N PHE A 248 9.43 19.71 -6.50
CA PHE A 248 9.19 21.11 -6.85
C PHE A 248 9.37 22.02 -5.63
N ILE A 249 10.42 22.84 -5.62
CA ILE A 249 10.78 23.71 -4.49
C ILE A 249 10.18 25.09 -4.73
N SER A 250 9.03 25.32 -4.10
CA SER A 250 8.30 26.59 -4.16
C SER A 250 8.46 27.40 -2.87
N THR A 251 8.48 28.72 -3.02
CA THR A 251 8.38 29.68 -1.91
C THR A 251 7.12 30.56 -2.05
N ASN A 252 6.11 30.11 -2.80
CA ASN A 252 4.81 30.78 -2.80
C ASN A 252 4.27 30.86 -1.36
N GLY A 253 3.69 31.99 -0.96
CA GLY A 253 3.25 32.25 0.41
C GLY A 253 4.33 32.74 1.37
N ALA A 254 5.62 32.58 1.05
CA ALA A 254 6.71 32.91 1.98
C ALA A 254 7.15 34.39 1.97
N LEU A 255 6.79 35.16 0.92
CA LEU A 255 7.11 36.58 0.80
C LEU A 255 5.85 37.39 0.46
N PRO A 256 5.76 38.67 0.88
CA PRO A 256 4.58 39.51 0.63
C PRO A 256 4.18 39.59 -0.85
N CYS A 257 5.16 39.63 -1.77
CA CYS A 257 4.89 39.73 -3.20
C CYS A 257 4.30 38.46 -3.83
N CYS A 258 4.35 37.32 -3.13
CA CYS A 258 3.80 36.04 -3.57
C CYS A 258 2.91 35.41 -2.49
N ALA A 259 2.28 36.21 -1.63
CA ALA A 259 1.43 35.75 -0.53
C ALA A 259 0.16 35.02 -1.02
N GLU A 260 -0.40 35.46 -2.15
CA GLU A 260 -1.65 34.94 -2.73
C GLU A 260 -1.40 34.15 -4.03
N GLY A 261 -0.20 33.61 -4.22
CA GLY A 261 0.18 32.84 -5.41
C GLY A 261 1.48 33.32 -6.06
N GLY A 262 1.64 33.09 -7.35
CA GLY A 262 2.82 33.51 -8.11
C GLY A 262 2.85 35.02 -8.30
N CYS A 263 4.02 35.65 -8.10
CA CYS A 263 4.17 37.09 -8.33
C CYS A 263 4.26 37.47 -9.83
N TRP A 264 4.53 36.47 -10.68
CA TRP A 264 4.63 36.58 -12.15
C TRP A 264 5.62 37.62 -12.69
N LYS A 265 6.53 38.12 -11.84
CA LYS A 265 7.55 39.07 -12.28
C LYS A 265 8.48 38.46 -13.31
N SER A 266 8.82 39.23 -14.33
CA SER A 266 9.64 38.73 -15.43
C SER A 266 11.12 38.89 -15.15
N ARG A 267 11.55 40.08 -14.72
CA ARG A 267 12.98 40.38 -14.56
C ARG A 267 13.38 40.61 -13.11
N CYS A 268 14.57 40.18 -12.75
CA CYS A 268 15.25 40.56 -11.51
C CYS A 268 16.60 41.23 -11.83
N GLN A 269 17.41 40.57 -12.67
CA GLN A 269 18.52 41.21 -13.34
C GLN A 269 18.00 42.10 -14.48
N LEU A 270 18.39 43.37 -14.47
CA LEU A 270 18.11 44.29 -15.58
C LEU A 270 19.07 43.98 -16.73
N VAL A 271 18.55 43.99 -17.96
CA VAL A 271 19.31 43.58 -19.16
C VAL A 271 19.78 44.78 -19.97
N GLY A 272 19.04 45.88 -19.96
CA GLY A 272 19.36 47.10 -20.69
C GLY A 272 19.10 47.00 -22.20
N ASP A 273 18.21 46.10 -22.62
CA ASP A 273 17.88 45.82 -24.03
C ASP A 273 16.73 46.68 -24.60
N GLY A 274 16.17 47.58 -23.77
CA GLY A 274 15.04 48.43 -24.15
C GLY A 274 13.67 47.76 -24.01
N ASP A 275 13.59 46.52 -23.50
CA ASP A 275 12.32 45.85 -23.23
C ASP A 275 11.58 46.52 -22.03
N PRO A 276 10.28 46.82 -22.13
CA PRO A 276 9.49 47.41 -21.03
C PRO A 276 9.54 46.62 -19.72
N LYS A 277 9.91 45.32 -19.75
CA LYS A 277 10.09 44.50 -18.55
C LYS A 277 11.16 45.05 -17.60
N ASP A 278 12.16 45.78 -18.09
CA ASP A 278 13.19 46.43 -17.24
C ASP A 278 12.67 47.63 -16.43
N SER A 279 11.45 48.10 -16.71
CA SER A 279 10.84 49.24 -16.01
C SER A 279 9.54 48.88 -15.28
N HIS A 280 8.70 48.01 -15.85
CA HIS A 280 7.34 47.77 -15.33
C HIS A 280 7.12 46.35 -14.78
N ASN A 281 8.00 45.39 -15.07
CA ASN A 281 7.82 43.99 -14.69
C ASN A 281 9.06 43.39 -14.00
N VAL A 282 9.58 44.16 -13.03
CA VAL A 282 10.77 43.84 -12.24
C VAL A 282 10.37 43.26 -10.88
N CYS A 283 11.19 42.35 -10.34
CA CYS A 283 11.08 41.75 -9.03
C CYS A 283 10.95 42.82 -7.94
N HIS A 284 10.00 42.63 -7.02
CA HIS A 284 9.78 43.55 -5.91
C HIS A 284 10.88 43.48 -4.83
N MET A 285 11.55 42.32 -4.72
CA MET A 285 12.55 42.05 -3.70
C MET A 285 13.80 41.44 -4.35
N PRO A 286 14.55 42.19 -5.17
CA PRO A 286 15.80 41.70 -5.74
C PRO A 286 16.90 41.66 -4.68
N VAL A 287 17.79 40.68 -4.77
CA VAL A 287 18.97 40.53 -3.92
C VAL A 287 20.22 40.54 -4.81
N HIS A 288 21.20 41.36 -4.45
CA HIS A 288 22.52 41.33 -5.07
C HIS A 288 23.32 40.17 -4.50
N VAL A 289 23.55 39.15 -5.32
CA VAL A 289 24.44 38.02 -4.97
C VAL A 289 25.87 38.26 -5.42
N ARG A 290 26.07 39.19 -6.37
CA ARG A 290 27.35 39.79 -6.76
C ARG A 290 27.10 41.26 -7.11
N GLU A 291 28.18 42.03 -7.24
CA GLU A 291 28.11 43.45 -7.67
C GLU A 291 27.34 43.62 -8.99
N ASP A 292 27.50 42.66 -9.90
CA ASP A 292 26.93 42.66 -11.25
C ASP A 292 25.70 41.75 -11.44
N LEU A 293 25.25 41.02 -10.39
CA LEU A 293 24.19 40.03 -10.50
C LEU A 293 23.13 40.15 -9.41
N ARG A 294 21.88 40.33 -9.84
CA ARG A 294 20.68 40.33 -9.01
C ARG A 294 19.80 39.12 -9.30
N ILE A 295 19.39 38.43 -8.25
CA ILE A 295 18.39 37.35 -8.32
C ILE A 295 17.22 37.65 -7.38
N ALA A 296 16.07 37.01 -7.58
CA ALA A 296 14.89 37.27 -6.76
C ALA A 296 15.08 36.71 -5.34
N LYS A 297 14.60 37.42 -4.31
CA LYS A 297 14.69 36.95 -2.91
C LYS A 297 14.09 35.55 -2.73
N CYS A 298 12.98 35.25 -3.41
CA CYS A 298 12.37 33.92 -3.40
C CYS A 298 13.27 32.81 -3.96
N MET A 299 14.12 33.14 -4.94
CA MET A 299 15.11 32.20 -5.48
C MET A 299 16.31 32.09 -4.54
N GLU A 300 16.74 33.21 -3.94
CA GLU A 300 17.85 33.24 -2.98
C GLU A 300 17.56 32.50 -1.67
N MET A 301 16.30 32.50 -1.22
CA MET A 301 15.83 31.73 -0.06
C MET A 301 15.88 30.22 -0.26
N ILE A 302 15.97 29.74 -1.51
CA ILE A 302 16.19 28.32 -1.77
C ILE A 302 17.70 28.08 -1.65
N GLU A 303 18.08 27.46 -0.55
CA GLU A 303 19.47 27.16 -0.26
C GLU A 303 19.92 25.92 -1.05
N PRO A 304 21.22 25.80 -1.37
CA PRO A 304 21.72 24.63 -2.08
C PRO A 304 21.43 23.31 -1.35
N GLU A 305 21.35 23.35 -0.03
CA GLU A 305 20.98 22.23 0.85
C GLU A 305 19.57 21.71 0.58
N ASP A 306 18.61 22.58 0.24
CA ASP A 306 17.26 22.19 -0.15
C ASP A 306 17.32 21.33 -1.42
N VAL A 307 18.04 21.80 -2.43
CA VAL A 307 18.21 21.10 -3.71
C VAL A 307 18.94 19.78 -3.52
N ILE A 308 20.02 19.77 -2.73
CA ILE A 308 20.80 18.57 -2.38
C ILE A 308 19.91 17.54 -1.69
N GLY A 309 19.13 17.95 -0.68
CA GLY A 309 18.25 17.06 0.07
C GLY A 309 17.17 16.43 -0.79
N ARG A 310 16.65 17.17 -1.78
CA ARG A 310 15.68 16.67 -2.77
C ARG A 310 16.30 15.73 -3.78
N VAL A 311 17.53 15.97 -4.23
CA VAL A 311 18.27 15.00 -5.04
C VAL A 311 18.52 13.71 -4.24
N GLU A 312 19.00 13.82 -2.99
CA GLU A 312 19.27 12.67 -2.11
C GLU A 312 18.02 11.89 -1.73
N LEU A 313 16.84 12.53 -1.71
CA LEU A 313 15.59 11.84 -1.42
C LEU A 313 15.31 10.70 -2.40
N TYR A 314 15.59 10.91 -3.69
CA TYR A 314 15.46 9.85 -4.70
C TYR A 314 16.40 8.66 -4.43
N TYR A 315 17.57 8.90 -3.84
CA TYR A 315 18.51 7.82 -3.49
C TYR A 315 18.16 7.14 -2.16
N ARG A 316 17.77 7.90 -1.14
CA ARG A 316 17.35 7.38 0.17
C ARG A 316 16.05 6.59 0.08
N GLY A 317 15.12 7.04 -0.75
CA GLY A 317 13.86 6.34 -1.02
C GLY A 317 13.99 5.13 -1.94
N GLY A 318 15.20 4.80 -2.41
CA GLY A 318 15.47 3.63 -3.25
C GLY A 318 15.08 3.77 -4.72
N ALA A 319 14.50 4.90 -5.14
CA ALA A 319 14.16 5.17 -6.54
C ALA A 319 15.40 5.31 -7.44
N LEU A 320 16.54 5.69 -6.84
CA LEU A 320 17.86 5.75 -7.47
C LEU A 320 18.91 5.10 -6.54
N GLN A 321 20.02 4.64 -7.12
CA GLN A 321 21.17 4.14 -6.36
C GLN A 321 22.43 4.84 -6.86
N TYR A 322 23.31 5.29 -5.94
CA TYR A 322 24.59 5.86 -6.34
C TYR A 322 25.44 4.77 -6.96
N LYS A 323 25.98 5.01 -8.16
CA LYS A 323 27.12 4.23 -8.62
C LYS A 323 28.30 4.59 -7.71
N VAL A 324 28.76 3.64 -6.92
CA VAL A 324 29.89 3.84 -6.00
C VAL A 324 31.13 4.12 -6.85
N ASN A 325 31.52 5.39 -6.89
CA ASN A 325 32.76 5.80 -7.48
C ASN A 325 33.82 5.70 -6.39
N ALA A 326 34.75 4.77 -6.57
CA ALA A 326 35.68 4.28 -5.55
C ALA A 326 36.56 5.35 -4.86
N ARG A 327 36.51 6.64 -5.25
CA ARG A 327 37.39 7.75 -4.77
C ARG A 327 36.86 8.55 -3.58
N GLU A 328 35.57 8.54 -3.27
CA GLU A 328 35.01 9.45 -2.23
C GLU A 328 34.62 8.80 -0.90
N THR A 329 34.51 7.47 -0.85
CA THR A 329 34.28 6.69 0.39
C THR A 329 35.34 6.98 1.47
N MET A 330 36.47 7.57 1.09
CA MET A 330 37.56 7.95 1.98
C MET A 330 37.43 9.24 2.78
N ARG A 331 36.57 10.18 2.39
CA ARG A 331 36.59 11.52 3.01
C ARG A 331 35.62 11.70 4.17
N THR A 332 34.55 10.91 4.24
CA THR A 332 33.44 11.16 5.19
C THR A 332 33.51 10.33 6.47
N LYS A 333 34.40 9.33 6.56
CA LYS A 333 34.59 8.54 7.78
C LYS A 333 35.43 9.21 8.88
N SER A 334 35.98 10.41 8.67
CA SER A 334 36.91 11.02 9.64
C SER A 334 36.30 11.96 10.68
N ILE A 335 34.96 12.13 10.76
CA ILE A 335 34.35 13.18 11.63
C ILE A 335 33.68 12.61 12.90
N LEU A 336 33.46 11.30 13.01
CA LEU A 336 32.80 10.70 14.19
C LEU A 336 33.71 9.86 15.10
N SER A 337 35.04 10.03 15.03
CA SER A 337 35.94 9.43 16.03
C SER A 337 36.95 10.42 16.60
N ASN A 338 36.77 10.67 17.89
CA ASN A 338 37.74 11.04 18.92
C ASN A 338 38.01 12.51 19.25
N LYS A 339 37.59 12.85 20.48
CA LYS A 339 38.18 13.85 21.35
C LYS A 339 39.67 13.55 21.57
N ASP A 340 40.43 14.64 21.48
CA ASP A 340 41.72 14.93 22.14
C ASP A 340 42.94 14.06 21.81
N ALA A 341 43.65 14.44 20.75
CA ALA A 341 45.08 14.83 20.80
C ALA A 341 45.56 15.34 19.42
N GLN A 342 45.98 16.61 19.35
CA GLN A 342 46.92 17.09 18.32
C GLN A 342 48.36 16.80 18.81
N PRO A 343 49.31 16.37 17.95
CA PRO A 343 49.82 17.25 16.88
C PRO A 343 50.21 16.59 15.54
N THR A 344 50.07 17.38 14.47
CA THR A 344 50.87 17.41 13.21
C THR A 344 51.22 16.10 12.46
N GLY A 345 50.72 15.93 11.23
CA GLY A 345 51.44 15.20 10.15
C GLY A 345 50.61 14.28 9.23
N ARG A 346 50.47 14.68 7.94
CA ARG A 346 50.15 13.87 6.73
C ARG A 346 48.96 12.88 6.78
N LYS A 347 47.88 13.17 6.03
CA LYS A 347 46.83 12.18 5.66
C LYS A 347 47.46 10.97 4.96
N GLN A 348 47.22 9.77 5.48
CA GLN A 348 47.66 8.53 4.85
C GLN A 348 46.86 8.25 3.56
N PRO A 349 47.51 7.77 2.49
CA PRO A 349 46.89 7.53 1.18
C PRO A 349 45.96 6.30 1.18
N MET A 350 45.06 6.23 0.18
CA MET A 350 44.26 5.02 -0.06
C MET A 350 45.14 3.81 -0.24
N LYS A 351 44.78 2.70 0.42
CA LYS A 351 45.41 1.41 0.18
C LYS A 351 44.60 0.64 -0.85
N ASN A 352 45.17 0.48 -2.04
CA ASN A 352 44.67 -0.48 -3.02
C ASN A 352 45.10 -1.88 -2.59
N VAL A 353 44.13 -2.69 -2.22
CA VAL A 353 44.34 -4.06 -1.74
C VAL A 353 43.81 -5.05 -2.76
N ILE A 354 44.64 -6.01 -3.15
CA ILE A 354 44.20 -7.14 -3.97
C ILE A 354 44.16 -8.41 -3.11
N ILE A 355 43.03 -9.10 -3.13
CA ILE A 355 42.86 -10.43 -2.56
C ILE A 355 42.86 -11.41 -3.73
N LYS A 356 43.89 -12.24 -3.80
CA LYS A 356 43.97 -13.34 -4.76
C LYS A 356 43.42 -14.60 -4.09
N PHE A 357 42.34 -15.13 -4.65
CA PHE A 357 41.56 -16.19 -4.05
C PHE A 357 41.43 -17.41 -4.99
N ARG A 358 42.33 -18.37 -4.81
CA ARG A 358 42.49 -19.58 -5.65
C ARG A 358 41.78 -20.81 -5.07
N HIS A 359 40.56 -20.63 -4.56
CA HIS A 359 39.84 -21.70 -3.85
C HIS A 359 38.47 -22.02 -4.49
N GLY A 360 37.85 -23.10 -4.01
CA GLY A 360 36.62 -23.64 -4.56
C GLY A 360 35.39 -22.75 -4.33
N LEU A 361 34.24 -23.15 -4.91
CA LEU A 361 32.99 -22.38 -4.82
C LEU A 361 32.56 -22.11 -3.37
N GLY A 362 32.58 -23.12 -2.50
CA GLY A 362 32.17 -22.95 -1.10
C GLY A 362 33.05 -21.98 -0.33
N ASP A 363 34.37 -22.06 -0.56
CA ASP A 363 35.34 -21.14 0.02
C ASP A 363 35.14 -19.70 -0.49
N ALA A 364 34.79 -19.55 -1.78
CA ALA A 364 34.48 -18.24 -2.37
C ALA A 364 33.22 -17.62 -1.74
N VAL A 365 32.18 -18.43 -1.49
CA VAL A 365 31.00 -17.94 -0.77
C VAL A 365 31.34 -17.57 0.68
N GLN A 366 32.18 -18.33 1.38
CA GLN A 366 32.66 -17.96 2.73
C GLN A 366 33.41 -16.63 2.74
N LEU A 367 34.20 -16.34 1.71
CA LEU A 367 34.93 -15.07 1.59
C LEU A 367 33.97 -13.86 1.53
N THR A 368 32.71 -14.02 1.11
CA THR A 368 31.71 -12.93 1.14
C THR A 368 31.50 -12.37 2.56
N SER A 369 31.55 -13.23 3.58
CA SER A 369 31.50 -12.82 4.99
C SER A 369 32.73 -11.99 5.36
N VAL A 370 33.93 -12.43 4.97
CA VAL A 370 35.17 -11.69 5.22
C VAL A 370 35.16 -10.33 4.52
N LEU A 371 34.70 -10.24 3.27
CA LEU A 371 34.61 -8.97 2.54
C LEU A 371 33.68 -7.97 3.22
N ARG A 372 32.56 -8.44 3.80
CA ARG A 372 31.64 -7.59 4.57
C ARG A 372 32.31 -7.02 5.82
N HIS A 373 33.10 -7.83 6.52
CA HIS A 373 33.88 -7.37 7.68
C HIS A 373 35.01 -6.42 7.28
N LEU A 374 35.74 -6.70 6.19
CA LEU A 374 36.77 -5.80 5.68
C LEU A 374 36.16 -4.45 5.26
N HIS A 375 34.99 -4.44 4.64
CA HIS A 375 34.28 -3.20 4.32
C HIS A 375 33.87 -2.42 5.59
N HIS A 376 33.52 -3.14 6.66
CA HIS A 376 33.20 -2.55 7.96
C HIS A 376 34.44 -1.91 8.63
N TYR A 377 35.48 -2.72 8.86
CA TYR A 377 36.69 -2.35 9.62
C TYR A 377 37.72 -1.55 8.82
N HIS A 378 37.86 -1.81 7.51
CA HIS A 378 38.81 -1.16 6.59
C HIS A 378 38.10 -0.46 5.42
N PRO A 379 37.27 0.55 5.71
CA PRO A 379 36.63 1.35 4.67
C PRO A 379 37.57 2.21 3.85
N ASP A 380 38.81 2.33 4.31
CA ASP A 380 39.91 2.99 3.64
C ASP A 380 40.65 2.04 2.67
N TRP A 381 40.21 0.79 2.54
CA TRP A 381 40.75 -0.13 1.54
C TRP A 381 39.86 -0.14 0.31
N ARG A 382 40.48 -0.12 -0.87
CA ARG A 382 39.83 -0.61 -2.10
C ARG A 382 40.18 -2.06 -2.27
N ILE A 383 39.18 -2.92 -2.26
CA ILE A 383 39.38 -4.36 -2.28
C ILE A 383 39.07 -4.87 -3.67
N LYS A 384 40.08 -5.39 -4.34
CA LYS A 384 39.95 -6.13 -5.59
C LYS A 384 40.02 -7.61 -5.28
N VAL A 385 39.13 -8.41 -5.85
CA VAL A 385 39.15 -9.87 -5.68
C VAL A 385 39.46 -10.52 -7.02
N ALA A 386 40.61 -11.18 -7.10
CA ALA A 386 40.95 -12.03 -8.23
C ALA A 386 40.59 -13.48 -7.89
N SER A 387 39.68 -14.10 -8.62
CA SER A 387 39.20 -15.47 -8.34
C SER A 387 39.04 -16.32 -9.59
N LEU A 388 38.70 -17.60 -9.43
CA LEU A 388 38.51 -18.54 -10.55
C LEU A 388 37.18 -18.28 -11.30
N VAL A 389 37.12 -18.72 -12.56
CA VAL A 389 35.88 -18.64 -13.38
C VAL A 389 34.74 -19.41 -12.69
N GLY A 390 33.53 -18.83 -12.72
CA GLY A 390 32.32 -19.29 -12.03
C GLY A 390 32.25 -18.96 -10.53
N LYS A 391 33.31 -18.42 -9.93
CA LYS A 391 33.43 -18.12 -8.48
C LYS A 391 33.37 -16.62 -8.26
N HIS A 392 33.93 -15.88 -9.21
CA HIS A 392 33.89 -14.42 -9.31
C HIS A 392 32.51 -13.80 -9.11
N SER A 393 31.44 -14.43 -9.62
CA SER A 393 30.08 -13.90 -9.50
C SER A 393 29.55 -13.87 -8.07
N ALA A 394 30.13 -14.64 -7.13
CA ALA A 394 29.81 -14.56 -5.71
C ALA A 394 30.18 -13.19 -5.10
N PHE A 395 31.14 -12.48 -5.70
CA PHE A 395 31.68 -11.22 -5.16
C PHE A 395 31.04 -9.97 -5.79
N HIS A 396 30.13 -10.15 -6.75
CA HIS A 396 29.46 -9.03 -7.41
C HIS A 396 28.72 -8.14 -6.40
N GLY A 397 29.10 -6.86 -6.35
CA GLY A 397 28.53 -5.90 -5.42
C GLY A 397 29.00 -6.04 -3.96
N LEU A 398 30.11 -6.76 -3.72
CA LEU A 398 30.78 -6.89 -2.42
C LEU A 398 32.24 -6.41 -2.40
N CYS A 399 32.87 -6.20 -3.56
CA CYS A 399 34.19 -5.61 -3.70
C CYS A 399 34.25 -4.65 -4.90
N ASP A 400 35.29 -3.81 -4.98
CA ASP A 400 35.38 -2.74 -5.98
C ASP A 400 35.60 -3.27 -7.40
N GLU A 401 36.35 -4.36 -7.53
CA GLU A 401 36.66 -5.00 -8.80
C GLU A 401 36.78 -6.50 -8.60
N VAL A 402 36.21 -7.29 -9.52
CA VAL A 402 36.41 -8.73 -9.58
C VAL A 402 37.11 -9.06 -10.89
N SER A 403 38.20 -9.83 -10.81
CA SER A 403 38.92 -10.29 -11.99
C SER A 403 39.07 -11.81 -11.98
N ILE A 404 39.27 -12.38 -13.17
CA ILE A 404 39.58 -13.80 -13.32
C ILE A 404 41.09 -13.98 -13.17
N LEU A 405 41.48 -14.90 -12.29
CA LEU A 405 42.87 -15.31 -12.13
C LEU A 405 43.39 -15.87 -13.47
N ASP A 406 44.58 -15.41 -13.85
CA ASP A 406 45.28 -15.79 -15.09
C ASP A 406 44.68 -15.18 -16.40
N GLY A 407 43.81 -14.16 -16.29
CA GLY A 407 43.39 -13.26 -17.39
C GLY A 407 44.31 -12.03 -17.60
N GLU A 408 43.92 -11.06 -18.45
CA GLU A 408 44.72 -9.83 -18.63
C GLU A 408 44.96 -9.14 -17.26
N PRO A 409 46.21 -8.76 -16.94
CA PRO A 409 46.52 -8.15 -15.65
C PRO A 409 45.75 -6.82 -15.50
N PRO A 410 45.20 -6.53 -14.31
CA PRO A 410 44.46 -5.29 -14.10
C PRO A 410 45.35 -4.08 -14.41
N ARG A 411 44.77 -3.09 -15.09
CA ARG A 411 45.49 -1.89 -15.55
C ARG A 411 46.25 -1.23 -14.40
N THR A 412 47.50 -0.88 -14.70
CA THR A 412 48.54 -0.27 -13.85
C THR A 412 48.03 0.80 -12.86
N GLU A 413 47.56 0.37 -11.69
CA GLU A 413 47.44 1.19 -10.48
C GLU A 413 48.36 0.60 -9.40
N ARG A 414 48.97 1.47 -8.59
CA ARG A 414 49.86 1.06 -7.49
C ARG A 414 49.07 0.22 -6.48
N ILE A 415 49.50 -1.02 -6.21
CA ILE A 415 48.95 -1.94 -5.20
C ILE A 415 49.69 -1.68 -3.87
N ASP A 416 48.96 -1.37 -2.81
CA ASP A 416 49.50 -1.06 -1.48
C ASP A 416 49.44 -2.25 -0.51
N GLY A 417 48.64 -3.27 -0.83
CA GLY A 417 48.60 -4.55 -0.11
C GLY A 417 48.17 -5.69 -1.03
N GLU A 418 48.84 -6.82 -0.94
CA GLU A 418 48.48 -8.04 -1.65
C GLU A 418 48.29 -9.17 -0.64
N TYR A 419 47.10 -9.76 -0.63
CA TYR A 419 46.77 -10.91 0.20
C TYR A 419 46.52 -12.11 -0.70
N ASN A 420 47.45 -13.06 -0.65
CA ASN A 420 47.24 -14.41 -1.17
C ASN A 420 46.70 -15.22 0.01
N LEU A 421 45.37 -15.41 0.06
CA LEU A 421 44.74 -16.03 1.22
C LEU A 421 44.90 -17.54 1.16
N ASP A 422 45.73 -18.08 2.05
CA ASP A 422 45.79 -19.51 2.32
C ASP A 422 44.57 -19.88 3.19
N TRP A 423 43.58 -20.55 2.58
CA TRP A 423 42.24 -20.71 3.14
C TRP A 423 42.14 -21.94 4.06
N HIS A 424 42.83 -21.85 5.20
CA HIS A 424 42.98 -22.96 6.14
C HIS A 424 41.76 -23.16 7.05
N GLU A 425 41.50 -24.43 7.41
CA GLU A 425 40.47 -24.79 8.37
C GLU A 425 40.74 -24.25 9.77
N CYS A 426 39.68 -23.91 10.51
CA CYS A 426 39.79 -23.51 11.91
C CYS A 426 39.96 -24.73 12.81
N ALA A 427 40.97 -24.69 13.69
CA ALA A 427 41.21 -25.74 14.69
C ALA A 427 40.68 -25.36 16.09
N THR A 428 40.16 -24.15 16.25
CA THR A 428 39.71 -23.56 17.52
C THR A 428 38.20 -23.41 17.53
N CYS A 429 37.58 -23.51 18.70
CA CYS A 429 36.19 -23.12 18.91
C CYS A 429 36.13 -21.74 19.57
N TYR A 430 35.39 -20.82 18.94
CA TYR A 430 35.11 -19.49 19.46
C TYR A 430 33.73 -19.45 20.13
N ALA A 431 33.59 -18.63 21.17
CA ALA A 431 32.33 -18.46 21.90
C ALA A 431 31.49 -17.29 21.35
N ASP A 432 32.06 -16.46 20.48
CA ASP A 432 31.51 -15.18 19.99
C ASP A 432 31.26 -15.16 18.47
N SER A 433 31.69 -16.20 17.75
CA SER A 433 31.52 -16.28 16.30
C SER A 433 31.51 -17.74 15.84
N PRO A 434 31.01 -18.03 14.62
CA PRO A 434 31.25 -19.31 13.98
C PRO A 434 32.76 -19.62 13.97
N SER A 435 33.11 -20.90 13.98
CA SER A 435 34.51 -21.33 14.02
C SER A 435 34.97 -21.77 12.65
N THR A 436 34.68 -20.97 11.61
CA THR A 436 34.91 -21.31 10.20
C THR A 436 36.25 -20.81 9.68
N LYS A 437 36.58 -21.14 8.43
CA LYS A 437 37.76 -20.60 7.72
C LYS A 437 37.70 -19.07 7.62
N ALA A 438 36.51 -18.50 7.44
CA ALA A 438 36.31 -17.06 7.37
C ALA A 438 36.64 -16.38 8.71
N ASP A 439 36.19 -16.94 9.83
CA ASP A 439 36.44 -16.39 11.17
C ASP A 439 37.92 -16.49 11.55
N ARG A 440 38.56 -17.61 11.18
CA ARG A 440 40.01 -17.77 11.30
C ARG A 440 40.75 -16.71 10.46
N CYS A 441 40.36 -16.53 9.21
CA CYS A 441 40.97 -15.55 8.32
C CYS A 441 40.85 -14.12 8.88
N LEU A 442 39.67 -13.76 9.41
CA LEU A 442 39.47 -12.47 10.06
C LEU A 442 40.44 -12.26 11.22
N ARG A 443 40.58 -13.26 12.11
CA ARG A 443 41.41 -13.13 13.31
C ARG A 443 42.90 -13.25 13.06
N GLU A 444 43.33 -14.18 12.21
CA GLU A 444 44.76 -14.50 12.03
C GLU A 444 45.42 -13.76 10.88
N VAL A 445 44.67 -13.46 9.81
CA VAL A 445 45.22 -12.77 8.63
C VAL A 445 44.97 -11.27 8.72
N PHE A 446 43.76 -10.87 9.11
CA PHE A 446 43.38 -9.46 9.16
C PHE A 446 43.39 -8.87 10.57
N GLU A 447 43.59 -9.68 11.61
CA GLU A 447 43.60 -9.26 13.02
C GLU A 447 42.30 -8.54 13.44
N LEU A 448 41.16 -8.99 12.92
CA LEU A 448 39.82 -8.45 13.16
C LEU A 448 38.96 -9.38 14.02
N ALA A 449 38.16 -8.78 14.90
CA ALA A 449 37.12 -9.49 15.63
C ALA A 449 35.90 -9.72 14.72
N PRO A 450 35.45 -10.96 14.49
CA PRO A 450 34.20 -11.23 13.79
C PRO A 450 33.00 -10.58 14.49
N MET A 451 32.03 -10.14 13.70
CA MET A 451 30.76 -9.58 14.17
C MET A 451 29.64 -10.54 13.78
N GLU A 452 28.90 -11.06 14.76
CA GLU A 452 27.88 -12.11 14.56
C GLU A 452 26.85 -11.77 13.46
N ASN A 453 26.41 -10.51 13.39
CA ASN A 453 25.47 -10.05 12.37
C ASN A 453 26.04 -10.04 10.93
N LEU A 454 27.37 -10.05 10.79
CA LEU A 454 28.08 -10.13 9.52
C LEU A 454 28.56 -11.56 9.18
N CYS A 455 28.54 -12.50 10.14
CA CYS A 455 28.87 -13.91 9.95
C CYS A 455 27.79 -14.69 9.16
N ARG A 456 27.34 -14.13 8.04
CA ARG A 456 26.34 -14.69 7.10
C ARG A 456 26.80 -14.43 5.67
N TYR A 457 26.50 -15.37 4.78
CA TYR A 457 26.86 -15.26 3.37
C TYR A 457 25.93 -14.31 2.62
N VAL A 458 26.47 -13.69 1.56
CA VAL A 458 25.68 -12.84 0.66
C VAL A 458 26.12 -13.12 -0.76
N ILE A 459 25.16 -13.39 -1.64
CA ILE A 459 25.35 -13.43 -3.09
C ILE A 459 24.24 -12.56 -3.67
N LYS A 460 24.57 -11.74 -4.67
CA LYS A 460 23.60 -10.88 -5.36
C LYS A 460 23.43 -11.36 -6.79
N PRO A 461 22.43 -12.21 -7.09
CA PRO A 461 22.16 -12.62 -8.45
C PRO A 461 21.81 -11.40 -9.31
N CYS A 462 22.39 -11.30 -10.50
CA CYS A 462 21.98 -10.30 -11.49
C CYS A 462 20.72 -10.77 -12.22
N GLU A 463 20.02 -9.86 -12.90
CA GLU A 463 18.81 -10.17 -13.68
C GLU A 463 19.04 -11.28 -14.70
N ALA A 464 20.19 -11.29 -15.37
CA ALA A 464 20.56 -12.34 -16.31
C ALA A 464 20.67 -13.73 -15.65
N ALA A 465 21.18 -13.81 -14.42
CA ALA A 465 21.26 -15.05 -13.66
C ALA A 465 19.86 -15.55 -13.25
N ILE A 466 18.97 -14.64 -12.85
CA ILE A 466 17.57 -14.92 -12.50
C ILE A 466 16.80 -15.41 -13.73
N GLU A 467 16.97 -14.76 -14.87
CA GLU A 467 16.31 -15.14 -16.12
C GLU A 467 16.74 -16.53 -16.60
N LYS A 468 18.06 -16.83 -16.55
CA LYS A 468 18.59 -18.17 -16.88
C LYS A 468 18.00 -19.25 -15.99
N ALA A 469 17.91 -19.00 -14.68
CA ALA A 469 17.29 -19.92 -13.75
C ALA A 469 15.79 -20.14 -14.05
N HIS A 470 15.01 -19.07 -14.28
CA HIS A 470 13.60 -19.20 -14.67
C HIS A 470 13.42 -19.97 -15.98
N ARG A 471 14.26 -19.70 -16.99
CA ARG A 471 14.19 -20.37 -18.30
C ARG A 471 14.40 -21.87 -18.15
N TYR A 472 15.43 -22.26 -17.40
CA TYR A 472 15.70 -23.66 -17.11
C TYR A 472 14.57 -24.31 -16.30
N LEU A 473 14.11 -23.67 -15.22
CA LEU A 473 13.06 -24.21 -14.36
C LEU A 473 11.72 -24.38 -15.10
N ARG A 474 11.33 -23.45 -15.99
CA ARG A 474 10.13 -23.61 -16.83
C ARG A 474 10.23 -24.78 -17.82
N GLN A 475 11.45 -25.10 -18.25
CA GLN A 475 11.66 -26.21 -19.17
C GLN A 475 11.51 -27.57 -18.46
N VAL A 476 12.01 -27.68 -17.23
CA VAL A 476 12.00 -28.95 -16.47
C VAL A 476 10.78 -29.10 -15.55
N CYS A 477 10.13 -28.00 -15.18
CA CYS A 477 8.91 -27.97 -14.36
C CYS A 477 7.77 -27.31 -15.16
N GLN A 478 6.78 -28.11 -15.57
CA GLN A 478 5.64 -27.67 -16.37
C GLN A 478 4.49 -27.04 -15.55
N VAL A 479 4.75 -26.74 -14.27
CA VAL A 479 3.80 -26.13 -13.34
C VAL A 479 4.22 -24.69 -13.07
N SER A 480 3.24 -23.79 -13.00
CA SER A 480 3.44 -22.38 -12.65
C SER A 480 4.01 -22.21 -11.24
N LEU A 481 4.59 -21.05 -10.96
CA LEU A 481 5.06 -20.67 -9.63
C LEU A 481 3.95 -20.81 -8.58
N GLY A 482 4.31 -21.29 -7.39
CA GLY A 482 3.42 -21.31 -6.23
C GLY A 482 3.17 -19.92 -5.64
N ASP A 483 2.29 -19.84 -4.64
CA ASP A 483 1.94 -18.61 -3.91
C ASP A 483 3.17 -17.96 -3.23
N ASP A 484 4.23 -18.74 -2.97
CA ASP A 484 5.52 -18.31 -2.42
C ASP A 484 6.54 -17.86 -3.49
N CYS A 485 6.11 -17.80 -4.76
CA CYS A 485 6.95 -17.48 -5.92
C CYS A 485 8.10 -18.46 -6.17
N ARG A 486 7.98 -19.73 -5.73
CA ARG A 486 8.93 -20.81 -6.04
C ARG A 486 8.32 -21.85 -6.98
N TYR A 487 9.18 -22.57 -7.70
CA TYR A 487 8.80 -23.78 -8.42
C TYR A 487 8.77 -24.98 -7.45
N PRO A 488 7.89 -25.97 -7.66
CA PRO A 488 7.85 -27.23 -6.91
C PRO A 488 9.04 -28.11 -7.31
N VAL A 489 10.24 -27.63 -7.02
CA VAL A 489 11.52 -28.19 -7.42
C VAL A 489 12.37 -28.40 -6.18
N VAL A 490 12.99 -29.57 -6.08
CA VAL A 490 13.96 -29.89 -5.03
C VAL A 490 15.33 -30.05 -5.67
N LEU A 491 16.24 -29.14 -5.32
CA LEU A 491 17.64 -29.23 -5.74
C LEU A 491 18.39 -30.19 -4.81
N ILE A 492 19.24 -31.04 -5.37
CA ILE A 492 19.99 -32.06 -4.63
C ILE A 492 21.44 -32.01 -5.08
N HIS A 493 22.37 -31.84 -4.13
CA HIS A 493 23.80 -32.01 -4.37
C HIS A 493 24.40 -32.92 -3.30
N TYR A 494 24.87 -34.10 -3.70
CA TYR A 494 25.25 -35.16 -2.76
C TYR A 494 26.63 -35.78 -3.04
N GLU A 495 27.34 -35.34 -4.08
CA GLU A 495 28.69 -35.81 -4.44
C GLU A 495 29.64 -34.62 -4.61
N GLY A 496 30.63 -34.50 -3.72
CA GLY A 496 31.66 -33.47 -3.80
C GLY A 496 32.91 -33.94 -4.55
N ASN A 497 33.77 -32.98 -4.91
CA ASN A 497 35.07 -33.26 -5.53
C ASN A 497 36.23 -33.43 -4.52
N THR A 498 35.96 -33.20 -3.23
CA THR A 498 36.96 -33.20 -2.16
C THR A 498 36.39 -33.89 -0.93
N SER A 499 37.20 -34.70 -0.23
CA SER A 499 36.75 -35.43 0.97
C SER A 499 35.48 -36.26 0.74
N SER A 500 35.30 -36.85 -0.44
CA SER A 500 34.12 -37.63 -0.83
C SER A 500 33.79 -38.74 0.17
N GLU A 501 34.81 -39.47 0.63
CA GLU A 501 34.69 -40.52 1.65
C GLU A 501 34.10 -40.05 3.00
N ARG A 502 34.11 -38.73 3.25
CA ARG A 502 33.63 -38.13 4.52
C ARG A 502 32.35 -37.32 4.38
N LYS A 503 31.78 -37.19 3.18
CA LYS A 503 30.62 -36.30 2.96
C LYS A 503 29.64 -36.75 1.89
N ASP A 504 30.04 -37.63 0.97
CA ASP A 504 29.16 -38.06 -0.11
C ASP A 504 28.08 -39.01 0.40
N LEU A 505 26.90 -38.95 -0.21
CA LEU A 505 25.79 -39.83 0.12
C LEU A 505 25.74 -41.03 -0.84
N PRO A 506 25.40 -42.24 -0.38
CA PRO A 506 25.20 -43.38 -1.26
C PRO A 506 24.12 -43.12 -2.32
N HIS A 507 24.35 -43.51 -3.57
CA HIS A 507 23.36 -43.35 -4.65
C HIS A 507 22.01 -43.97 -4.31
N GLU A 508 22.00 -45.08 -3.58
CA GLU A 508 20.77 -45.79 -3.21
C GLU A 508 19.88 -44.95 -2.28
N VAL A 509 20.47 -44.27 -1.30
CA VAL A 509 19.78 -43.34 -0.41
C VAL A 509 19.15 -42.19 -1.21
N VAL A 510 19.91 -41.62 -2.15
CA VAL A 510 19.43 -40.50 -2.98
C VAL A 510 18.38 -40.95 -4.00
N ARG A 511 18.48 -42.19 -4.51
CA ARG A 511 17.46 -42.79 -5.37
C ARG A 511 16.12 -42.90 -4.65
N ILE A 512 16.11 -43.39 -3.41
CA ILE A 512 14.91 -43.50 -2.57
C ILE A 512 14.34 -42.10 -2.30
N LEU A 513 15.21 -41.15 -1.97
CA LEU A 513 14.84 -39.76 -1.76
C LEU A 513 14.18 -39.11 -2.99
N CYS A 514 14.74 -39.29 -4.19
CA CYS A 514 14.15 -38.78 -5.44
C CYS A 514 12.75 -39.35 -5.68
N GLU A 515 12.53 -40.65 -5.42
CA GLU A 515 11.20 -41.25 -5.56
C GLU A 515 10.20 -40.66 -4.56
N ASN A 516 10.61 -40.32 -3.33
CA ASN A 516 9.76 -39.65 -2.35
C ASN A 516 9.44 -38.20 -2.75
N ILE A 517 10.42 -37.45 -3.28
CA ILE A 517 10.21 -36.10 -3.81
C ILE A 517 9.19 -36.10 -4.97
N ILE A 518 9.30 -37.05 -5.88
CA ILE A 518 8.36 -37.22 -7.00
C ILE A 518 6.95 -37.54 -6.49
N ARG A 519 6.84 -38.43 -5.50
CA ARG A 519 5.54 -38.75 -4.86
C ARG A 519 4.92 -37.55 -4.17
N ALA A 520 5.72 -36.63 -3.65
CA ALA A 520 5.28 -35.37 -3.07
C ALA A 520 4.90 -34.30 -4.12
N GLY A 521 4.97 -34.62 -5.41
CA GLY A 521 4.58 -33.72 -6.49
C GLY A 521 5.65 -32.68 -6.87
N CYS A 522 6.88 -32.85 -6.42
CA CYS A 522 8.00 -31.99 -6.78
C CYS A 522 8.92 -32.65 -7.82
N VAL A 523 9.68 -31.82 -8.54
CA VAL A 523 10.67 -32.26 -9.54
C VAL A 523 12.06 -32.29 -8.89
N PRO A 524 12.71 -33.45 -8.75
CA PRO A 524 14.08 -33.54 -8.27
C PRO A 524 15.08 -33.13 -9.37
N ILE A 525 16.02 -32.25 -8.98
CA ILE A 525 17.12 -31.80 -9.84
C ILE A 525 18.45 -32.09 -9.13
N ILE A 526 19.27 -32.96 -9.72
CA ILE A 526 20.59 -33.31 -9.21
C ILE A 526 21.61 -32.34 -9.80
N LEU A 527 22.24 -31.54 -8.93
CA LEU A 527 23.29 -30.59 -9.30
C LEU A 527 24.63 -31.33 -9.45
N ASP A 528 24.89 -31.83 -10.65
CA ASP A 528 26.04 -32.67 -10.96
C ASP A 528 26.65 -32.29 -12.33
N TRP A 529 27.57 -31.32 -12.29
CA TRP A 529 28.15 -30.69 -13.48
C TRP A 529 28.97 -31.63 -14.35
N ASP A 530 29.58 -32.67 -13.77
CA ASP A 530 30.44 -33.65 -14.43
C ASP A 530 29.75 -35.00 -14.69
N ASN A 531 28.45 -35.09 -14.43
CA ASN A 531 27.59 -36.23 -14.78
C ASN A 531 28.09 -37.56 -14.16
N ARG A 532 28.45 -37.50 -12.87
CA ARG A 532 28.86 -38.65 -12.05
C ARG A 532 27.67 -39.48 -11.56
N SER A 533 26.54 -38.83 -11.29
CA SER A 533 25.33 -39.47 -10.81
C SER A 533 24.67 -40.32 -11.90
N PRO A 534 24.36 -41.60 -11.64
CA PRO A 534 23.61 -42.44 -12.57
C PRO A 534 22.09 -42.21 -12.52
N LEU A 535 21.61 -41.35 -11.62
CA LEU A 535 20.18 -41.20 -11.30
C LEU A 535 19.37 -40.32 -12.27
N PRO A 536 19.91 -39.23 -12.85
CA PRO A 536 19.17 -38.40 -13.80
C PRO A 536 18.73 -39.18 -15.04
N ASP A 537 17.43 -39.21 -15.32
CA ASP A 537 16.84 -39.85 -16.52
C ASP A 537 16.37 -38.82 -17.57
N GLY A 538 16.50 -37.52 -17.26
CA GLY A 538 16.12 -36.41 -18.13
C GLY A 538 14.61 -36.23 -18.30
N LYS A 539 13.80 -36.98 -17.56
CA LYS A 539 12.33 -36.98 -17.66
C LYS A 539 11.65 -36.76 -16.31
N ARG A 540 12.05 -37.53 -15.30
CA ARG A 540 11.56 -37.47 -13.91
C ARG A 540 12.60 -36.87 -12.99
N ILE A 541 13.88 -37.16 -13.24
CA ILE A 541 15.02 -36.63 -12.49
C ILE A 541 15.92 -35.89 -13.48
N HIS A 542 16.12 -34.59 -13.23
CA HIS A 542 16.86 -33.72 -14.14
C HIS A 542 18.25 -33.41 -13.59
N ASN A 543 19.18 -33.10 -14.49
CA ASN A 543 20.51 -32.59 -14.14
C ASN A 543 20.85 -31.41 -15.06
N PRO A 544 21.16 -30.22 -14.52
CA PRO A 544 21.71 -29.14 -15.28
C PRO A 544 23.20 -29.39 -15.53
N ARG A 545 23.52 -30.18 -16.55
CA ARG A 545 24.91 -30.47 -16.92
C ARG A 545 25.65 -29.22 -17.41
N VAL A 546 26.99 -29.21 -17.30
CA VAL A 546 27.86 -28.09 -17.71
C VAL A 546 27.63 -27.59 -19.14
N ASP A 547 27.24 -28.49 -20.06
CA ASP A 547 27.01 -28.19 -21.47
C ASP A 547 25.68 -27.47 -21.76
N LEU A 548 24.83 -27.30 -20.75
CA LEU A 548 23.62 -26.50 -20.88
C LEU A 548 23.92 -24.99 -20.82
N GLU A 549 23.13 -24.22 -21.56
CA GLU A 549 23.16 -22.75 -21.60
C GLU A 549 23.04 -22.11 -20.20
N LEU A 550 22.49 -22.85 -19.23
CA LEU A 550 22.41 -22.41 -17.84
C LEU A 550 23.78 -21.99 -17.28
N TRP A 551 24.85 -22.68 -17.66
CA TRP A 551 26.19 -22.46 -17.09
C TRP A 551 27.19 -21.79 -18.03
N ASP A 552 26.84 -21.52 -19.29
CA ASP A 552 27.76 -21.01 -20.32
C ASP A 552 29.09 -21.80 -20.40
N GLY A 553 29.07 -23.12 -20.17
CA GLY A 553 30.28 -23.95 -20.16
C GLY A 553 31.17 -23.80 -18.92
N MET A 554 30.72 -23.10 -17.87
CA MET A 554 31.46 -23.00 -16.60
C MET A 554 31.36 -24.31 -15.81
N GLY A 555 32.42 -25.13 -15.86
CA GLY A 555 32.48 -26.51 -15.34
C GLY A 555 32.22 -26.76 -13.87
N THR A 556 32.00 -25.72 -13.06
CA THR A 556 31.66 -25.84 -11.63
C THR A 556 30.45 -24.99 -11.27
N GLY A 557 29.66 -24.60 -12.27
CA GLY A 557 28.57 -23.65 -12.18
C GLY A 557 29.03 -22.20 -11.95
N ASP A 558 28.07 -21.30 -12.13
CA ASP A 558 28.18 -19.89 -11.77
C ASP A 558 27.46 -19.63 -10.44
N ALA A 559 28.14 -18.96 -9.50
CA ALA A 559 27.62 -18.76 -8.14
C ALA A 559 26.32 -17.94 -8.12
N ALA A 560 26.20 -16.92 -8.97
CA ALA A 560 25.01 -16.08 -9.06
C ALA A 560 23.83 -16.83 -9.71
N VAL A 561 24.08 -17.61 -10.78
CA VAL A 561 23.07 -18.49 -11.40
C VAL A 561 22.60 -19.56 -10.43
N LEU A 562 23.52 -20.18 -9.68
CA LEU A 562 23.16 -21.21 -8.70
C LEU A 562 22.35 -20.63 -7.53
N ALA A 563 22.69 -19.42 -7.07
CA ALA A 563 21.91 -18.70 -6.06
C ALA A 563 20.49 -18.40 -6.56
N ALA A 564 20.34 -17.91 -7.80
CA ALA A 564 19.03 -17.68 -8.41
C ALA A 564 18.22 -18.98 -8.59
N LEU A 565 18.86 -20.05 -9.06
CA LEU A 565 18.23 -21.37 -9.20
C LEU A 565 17.74 -21.89 -7.84
N THR A 566 18.55 -21.70 -6.81
CA THR A 566 18.20 -22.10 -5.44
C THR A 566 17.05 -21.27 -4.90
N GLU A 567 17.09 -19.93 -5.03
CA GLU A 567 16.04 -19.00 -4.57
C GLU A 567 14.66 -19.34 -5.17
N LEU A 568 14.64 -19.77 -6.43
CA LEU A 568 13.42 -20.13 -7.15
C LEU A 568 12.94 -21.58 -6.90
N SER A 569 13.64 -22.37 -6.09
CA SER A 569 13.30 -23.76 -5.79
C SER A 569 12.64 -23.88 -4.41
N THR A 570 11.75 -24.85 -4.24
CA THR A 570 11.01 -25.12 -2.99
C THR A 570 11.92 -25.60 -1.86
N LEU A 571 12.91 -26.43 -2.18
CA LEU A 571 13.84 -27.02 -1.21
C LEU A 571 15.21 -27.26 -1.86
N MET A 572 16.28 -27.15 -1.07
CA MET A 572 17.62 -27.57 -1.45
C MET A 572 18.18 -28.58 -0.44
N ILE A 573 18.86 -29.61 -0.94
CA ILE A 573 19.51 -30.65 -0.15
C ILE A 573 20.97 -30.66 -0.54
N GLY A 574 21.87 -30.46 0.41
CA GLY A 574 23.30 -30.30 0.13
C GLY A 574 24.19 -30.96 1.16
N VAL A 575 25.29 -31.56 0.69
CA VAL A 575 26.45 -31.94 1.51
C VAL A 575 27.46 -30.78 1.60
N ASP A 576 28.49 -30.87 2.45
CA ASP A 576 29.53 -29.84 2.61
C ASP A 576 30.31 -29.55 1.30
N SER A 577 29.78 -28.64 0.51
CA SER A 577 30.12 -28.39 -0.89
C SER A 577 29.66 -27.00 -1.31
N GLY A 578 30.18 -26.52 -2.45
CA GLY A 578 29.83 -25.20 -3.00
C GLY A 578 28.33 -24.89 -3.05
N PRO A 579 27.48 -25.78 -3.59
CA PRO A 579 26.04 -25.56 -3.64
C PRO A 579 25.38 -25.36 -2.28
N LEU A 580 25.82 -26.07 -1.24
CA LEU A 580 25.30 -25.87 0.11
C LEU A 580 25.65 -24.48 0.66
N HIS A 581 26.89 -24.02 0.45
CA HIS A 581 27.29 -22.67 0.87
C HIS A 581 26.51 -21.60 0.11
N VAL A 582 26.27 -21.79 -1.19
CA VAL A 582 25.42 -20.88 -1.99
C VAL A 582 23.99 -20.82 -1.43
N ALA A 583 23.41 -21.96 -1.03
CA ALA A 583 22.09 -22.00 -0.41
C ALA A 583 22.03 -21.25 0.95
N GLY A 584 23.15 -21.13 1.66
CA GLY A 584 23.24 -20.29 2.86
C GLY A 584 23.20 -18.78 2.59
N ALA A 585 23.28 -18.37 1.32
CA ALA A 585 23.11 -16.98 0.89
C ALA A 585 21.73 -16.69 0.28
N THR A 586 20.80 -17.66 0.32
CA THR A 586 19.44 -17.56 -0.25
C THR A 586 18.39 -17.69 0.85
N SER A 587 17.11 -17.49 0.52
CA SER A 587 16.00 -17.67 1.46
C SER A 587 15.42 -19.09 1.45
N THR A 588 15.90 -19.96 0.55
CA THR A 588 15.33 -21.29 0.31
C THR A 588 15.51 -22.23 1.49
N PRO A 589 14.42 -22.86 1.99
CA PRO A 589 14.55 -23.94 2.96
C PRO A 589 15.58 -24.96 2.50
N THR A 590 16.56 -25.27 3.35
CA THR A 590 17.69 -26.11 2.94
C THR A 590 18.01 -27.14 4.02
N ILE A 591 18.25 -28.39 3.60
CA ILE A 591 18.74 -29.47 4.47
C ILE A 591 20.22 -29.69 4.15
N ALA A 592 21.06 -29.42 5.14
CA ALA A 592 22.49 -29.63 5.08
C ALA A 592 22.84 -30.98 5.72
N VAL A 593 23.38 -31.92 4.94
CA VAL A 593 23.69 -33.27 5.44
C VAL A 593 25.18 -33.38 5.76
N TRP A 594 25.48 -33.78 7.00
CA TRP A 594 26.83 -33.90 7.54
C TRP A 594 27.07 -35.32 8.02
N THR A 595 28.14 -35.95 7.56
CA THR A 595 28.53 -37.33 7.96
C THR A 595 29.85 -37.32 8.72
N GLY A 596 30.94 -36.87 8.08
CA GLY A 596 32.28 -36.84 8.69
C GLY A 596 32.79 -35.45 9.11
N HIS A 597 32.01 -34.39 8.88
CA HIS A 597 32.36 -32.99 9.19
C HIS A 597 31.37 -32.38 10.20
N HIS A 598 31.84 -31.46 11.05
CA HIS A 598 30.97 -30.72 11.97
C HIS A 598 30.62 -29.32 11.40
N PRO A 599 29.34 -28.94 11.29
CA PRO A 599 28.92 -27.70 10.62
C PRO A 599 29.62 -26.45 11.13
N LEU A 600 29.84 -26.33 12.44
CA LEU A 600 30.49 -25.19 13.10
C LEU A 600 31.83 -24.78 12.45
N HIS A 601 32.57 -25.73 11.87
CA HIS A 601 33.88 -25.48 11.27
C HIS A 601 33.84 -25.13 9.78
N TYR A 602 32.70 -25.33 9.14
CA TYR A 602 32.57 -25.27 7.70
C TYR A 602 31.50 -24.28 7.24
N MET A 603 30.44 -24.07 8.02
CA MET A 603 29.29 -23.24 7.65
C MET A 603 29.10 -22.07 8.61
N ALA A 604 28.98 -20.86 8.07
CA ALA A 604 28.57 -19.67 8.83
C ALA A 604 27.07 -19.73 9.19
N LEU A 605 26.55 -18.70 9.86
CA LEU A 605 25.14 -18.66 10.23
C LEU A 605 24.26 -18.53 8.99
N ALA A 606 23.17 -19.29 8.94
CA ALA A 606 22.18 -19.24 7.86
C ALA A 606 20.82 -19.70 8.41
N ASP A 607 19.87 -18.78 8.46
CA ASP A 607 18.59 -18.99 9.17
C ASP A 607 17.66 -19.97 8.41
N ASN A 608 17.88 -20.16 7.11
CA ASN A 608 17.12 -21.03 6.23
C ASN A 608 17.56 -22.52 6.26
N ILE A 609 18.69 -22.84 6.92
CA ILE A 609 19.31 -24.16 6.89
C ILE A 609 18.99 -24.99 8.14
N THR A 610 18.67 -26.27 7.97
CA THR A 610 18.72 -27.29 9.02
C THR A 610 19.87 -28.24 8.79
N HIS A 611 20.70 -28.44 9.79
CA HIS A 611 21.85 -29.34 9.74
C HIS A 611 21.49 -30.74 10.27
N LEU A 612 21.56 -31.77 9.42
CA LEU A 612 21.52 -33.16 9.84
C LEU A 612 22.94 -33.62 10.19
N VAL A 613 23.18 -33.95 11.45
CA VAL A 613 24.49 -34.36 11.98
C VAL A 613 24.38 -35.73 12.65
N PRO A 614 25.43 -36.57 12.70
CA PRO A 614 25.36 -37.85 13.40
C PRO A 614 25.22 -37.64 14.92
N GLU A 615 24.65 -38.59 15.66
CA GLU A 615 24.49 -38.47 17.13
C GLU A 615 25.84 -38.21 17.85
N ASN A 616 26.93 -38.77 17.35
CA ASN A 616 28.27 -38.53 17.87
C ASN A 616 28.97 -37.28 17.30
N HIS A 617 28.24 -36.33 16.71
CA HIS A 617 28.83 -35.14 16.06
C HIS A 617 29.77 -34.34 16.97
N ARG A 618 29.57 -34.37 18.30
CA ARG A 618 30.47 -33.76 19.28
C ARG A 618 31.92 -34.22 19.12
N GLU A 619 32.15 -35.46 18.68
CA GLU A 619 33.49 -36.01 18.46
C GLU A 619 34.20 -35.37 17.26
N LEU A 620 33.42 -34.80 16.33
CA LEU A 620 33.89 -34.13 15.12
C LEU A 620 34.27 -32.66 15.37
N LEU A 621 33.96 -32.11 16.55
CA LEU A 621 34.41 -30.78 16.98
C LEU A 621 35.92 -30.77 17.27
N ARG A 622 36.58 -29.73 16.78
CA ARG A 622 38.01 -29.45 16.97
C ARG A 622 38.19 -28.44 18.10
N GLY A 623 39.34 -28.45 18.77
CA GLY A 623 39.60 -27.51 19.86
C GLY A 623 38.73 -27.77 21.09
N ASN A 624 38.25 -26.71 21.75
CA ASN A 624 37.43 -26.83 22.96
C ASN A 624 36.00 -27.26 22.60
N ARG A 625 35.72 -28.56 22.74
CA ARG A 625 34.43 -29.18 22.41
C ARG A 625 33.26 -28.61 23.20
N GLU A 626 33.44 -28.24 24.46
CA GLU A 626 32.36 -27.70 25.30
C GLU A 626 31.92 -26.31 24.82
N VAL A 627 32.88 -25.46 24.48
CA VAL A 627 32.61 -24.14 23.88
C VAL A 627 31.94 -24.30 22.51
N GLY A 628 32.49 -25.15 21.65
CA GLY A 628 31.95 -25.38 20.32
C GLY A 628 30.53 -25.96 20.33
N GLU A 629 30.27 -26.93 21.20
CA GLU A 629 28.95 -27.54 21.35
C GLU A 629 27.92 -26.56 21.89
N THR A 630 28.31 -25.73 22.87
CA THR A 630 27.45 -24.68 23.43
C THR A 630 27.06 -23.67 22.34
N TYR A 631 28.06 -23.12 21.63
CA TYR A 631 27.80 -22.18 20.54
C TYR A 631 26.95 -22.80 19.42
N PHE A 632 27.25 -24.04 19.01
CA PHE A 632 26.48 -24.73 17.98
C PHE A 632 25.02 -24.92 18.39
N ARG A 633 24.77 -25.34 19.63
CA ARG A 633 23.42 -25.54 20.16
C ARG A 633 22.61 -24.24 20.26
N GLU A 634 23.27 -23.13 20.57
CA GLU A 634 22.61 -21.83 20.75
C GLU A 634 22.32 -21.12 19.42
N HIS A 635 23.15 -21.32 18.39
CA HIS A 635 23.11 -20.52 17.17
C HIS A 635 22.74 -21.30 15.88
N TYR A 636 22.71 -22.63 15.88
CA TYR A 636 22.38 -23.43 14.68
C TYR A 636 21.11 -24.26 14.86
N ARG A 637 20.32 -24.36 13.79
CA ARG A 637 19.20 -25.30 13.70
C ARG A 637 19.71 -26.66 13.21
N TYR A 638 19.61 -27.71 14.02
CA TYR A 638 20.11 -29.04 13.66
C TYR A 638 19.21 -30.18 14.16
N GLN A 639 19.38 -31.37 13.59
CA GLN A 639 18.81 -32.63 14.04
C GLN A 639 19.91 -33.69 14.02
N THR A 640 19.91 -34.57 15.02
CA THR A 640 20.85 -35.69 15.10
C THR A 640 20.27 -36.95 14.45
N TYR A 641 21.11 -37.78 13.84
CA TYR A 641 20.67 -39.07 13.29
C TYR A 641 21.57 -40.24 13.71
N ASN A 642 20.95 -41.43 13.76
CA ASN A 642 21.61 -42.73 13.92
C ASN A 642 21.54 -43.56 12.64
N ASP A 643 20.43 -43.46 11.93
CA ASP A 643 20.29 -43.94 10.56
C ASP A 643 20.12 -42.72 9.64
N LEU A 644 21.03 -42.57 8.68
CA LEU A 644 21.06 -41.41 7.79
C LEU A 644 19.92 -41.45 6.75
N GLU A 645 19.56 -42.63 6.28
CA GLU A 645 18.55 -42.79 5.24
C GLU A 645 17.18 -42.39 5.79
N ASP A 646 16.79 -42.97 6.92
CA ASP A 646 15.51 -42.69 7.57
C ASP A 646 15.41 -41.23 7.99
N ALA A 647 16.48 -40.67 8.60
CA ALA A 647 16.48 -39.29 9.04
C ALA A 647 16.43 -38.29 7.87
N LEU A 648 17.16 -38.55 6.78
CA LEU A 648 17.14 -37.69 5.61
C LEU A 648 15.77 -37.73 4.90
N VAL A 649 15.19 -38.92 4.74
CA VAL A 649 13.85 -39.06 4.17
C VAL A 649 12.82 -38.35 5.06
N ALA A 650 12.85 -38.57 6.37
CA ALA A 650 11.93 -37.91 7.30
C ALA A 650 12.10 -36.39 7.30
N ALA A 651 13.34 -35.88 7.29
CA ALA A 651 13.62 -34.45 7.24
C ALA A 651 13.15 -33.83 5.92
N VAL A 652 13.32 -34.52 4.79
CA VAL A 652 12.85 -34.03 3.48
C VAL A 652 11.35 -34.12 3.38
N GLU A 653 10.73 -35.19 3.84
CA GLU A 653 9.27 -35.26 3.92
C GLU A 653 8.72 -34.18 4.84
N GLN A 654 9.31 -33.98 6.02
CA GLN A 654 8.91 -32.92 6.94
C GLN A 654 9.10 -31.56 6.27
N ARG A 655 10.24 -31.27 5.66
CA ARG A 655 10.47 -29.98 4.99
C ARG A 655 9.61 -29.81 3.76
N LEU A 656 9.31 -30.86 3.02
CA LEU A 656 8.34 -30.85 1.93
C LEU A 656 6.92 -30.74 2.48
N LYS A 657 6.60 -31.22 3.67
CA LYS A 657 5.32 -31.03 4.38
C LYS A 657 5.22 -29.68 5.10
N ASP A 658 6.35 -29.04 5.38
CA ASP A 658 6.47 -27.68 5.96
C ASP A 658 6.45 -26.63 4.84
N SER A 659 7.10 -26.90 3.70
CA SER A 659 7.06 -26.09 2.47
C SER A 659 5.80 -26.37 1.64
N THR A 660 5.31 -27.61 1.67
CA THR A 660 3.89 -27.97 1.46
C THR A 660 3.17 -28.00 2.80
N GLY A 661 3.15 -26.86 3.48
CA GLY A 661 1.96 -26.42 4.21
C GLY A 661 0.75 -26.31 3.26
N ALA A 662 0.57 -27.29 2.37
CA ALA A 662 -0.57 -27.54 1.54
C ALA A 662 -1.67 -27.90 2.51
N LEU A 663 -2.29 -26.84 2.97
CA LEU A 663 -3.65 -26.91 3.42
C LEU A 663 -4.41 -27.64 2.32
N VAL A 664 -5.03 -28.75 2.67
CA VAL A 664 -5.89 -29.49 1.77
C VAL A 664 -7.28 -28.92 1.96
N TYR A 665 -7.89 -28.43 0.89
CA TYR A 665 -9.28 -28.04 0.96
C TYR A 665 -10.15 -29.30 0.87
N THR A 666 -10.82 -29.65 1.97
CA THR A 666 -11.74 -30.78 2.02
C THR A 666 -12.85 -30.52 3.03
N ARG A 667 -14.03 -31.10 2.79
CA ARG A 667 -15.23 -30.91 3.65
C ARG A 667 -15.53 -29.43 3.97
N ASN A 668 -15.27 -28.56 2.99
CA ASN A 668 -15.41 -27.09 3.06
C ASN A 668 -14.42 -26.34 3.96
N PHE A 669 -13.34 -26.97 4.42
CA PHE A 669 -12.30 -26.34 5.21
C PHE A 669 -10.92 -26.61 4.61
N TRP A 670 -10.05 -25.61 4.70
CA TRP A 670 -8.62 -25.79 4.56
C TRP A 670 -8.12 -26.47 5.83
N ILE A 671 -7.70 -27.73 5.72
CA ILE A 671 -7.14 -28.51 6.83
C ILE A 671 -5.66 -28.76 6.60
N ARG A 672 -4.91 -29.00 7.66
CA ARG A 672 -3.48 -29.29 7.59
C ARG A 672 -3.31 -30.73 7.14
N SER A 673 -2.67 -30.94 5.98
CA SER A 673 -2.39 -32.27 5.43
C SER A 673 -1.75 -33.22 6.45
N ASN A 674 -0.85 -32.71 7.29
CA ASN A 674 -0.10 -33.49 8.29
C ASN A 674 -0.87 -33.76 9.59
N ASN A 675 -2.00 -33.10 9.80
CA ASN A 675 -2.90 -33.25 10.96
C ASN A 675 -4.35 -33.49 10.52
N ALA A 676 -4.53 -33.99 9.29
CA ALA A 676 -5.83 -34.05 8.63
C ALA A 676 -6.86 -34.86 9.44
N GLN A 677 -6.44 -35.93 10.11
CA GLN A 677 -7.34 -36.74 10.95
C GLN A 677 -7.89 -35.94 12.14
N GLN A 678 -7.06 -35.15 12.81
CA GLN A 678 -7.45 -34.29 13.94
C GLN A 678 -8.34 -33.13 13.46
N ASP A 679 -7.93 -32.45 12.37
CA ASP A 679 -8.70 -31.36 11.78
C ASP A 679 -10.07 -31.83 11.28
N LEU A 680 -10.16 -33.03 10.70
CA LEU A 680 -11.42 -33.62 10.24
C LEU A 680 -12.37 -34.00 11.39
N VAL A 681 -11.84 -34.33 12.57
CA VAL A 681 -12.66 -34.52 13.78
C VAL A 681 -13.28 -33.18 14.18
N VAL A 682 -12.50 -32.10 14.24
CA VAL A 682 -13.02 -30.76 14.57
C VAL A 682 -14.04 -30.26 13.52
N VAL A 683 -13.78 -30.50 12.23
CA VAL A 683 -14.73 -30.19 11.14
C VAL A 683 -16.02 -30.97 11.32
N LYS A 684 -15.93 -32.26 11.62
CA LYS A 684 -17.10 -33.10 11.84
C LYS A 684 -17.88 -32.62 13.06
N ASP A 685 -17.22 -32.50 14.20
CA ASP A 685 -17.88 -32.21 15.48
C ASP A 685 -18.54 -30.82 15.49
N ILE A 686 -17.87 -29.81 14.93
CA ILE A 686 -18.36 -28.41 14.98
C ILE A 686 -19.23 -28.07 13.76
N ALA A 687 -18.77 -28.36 12.54
CA ALA A 687 -19.42 -27.86 11.34
C ALA A 687 -20.48 -28.82 10.77
N GLU A 688 -20.39 -30.12 11.05
CA GLU A 688 -21.32 -31.13 10.51
C GLU A 688 -22.31 -31.64 11.55
N ASP A 689 -21.81 -31.99 12.73
CA ASP A 689 -22.61 -32.52 13.85
C ASP A 689 -23.20 -31.39 14.71
N ASP A 690 -22.80 -30.13 14.46
CA ASP A 690 -23.26 -28.93 15.17
C ASP A 690 -23.25 -29.09 16.69
N SER A 691 -22.15 -29.60 17.25
CA SER A 691 -22.03 -29.94 18.69
C SER A 691 -22.26 -28.77 19.66
N TYR A 692 -22.13 -27.54 19.17
CA TYR A 692 -22.43 -26.30 19.90
C TYR A 692 -23.86 -25.79 19.70
N HIS A 693 -24.70 -26.53 18.95
CA HIS A 693 -26.05 -26.17 18.54
C HIS A 693 -26.10 -24.77 17.90
N ILE A 694 -25.11 -24.45 17.05
CA ILE A 694 -24.94 -23.17 16.35
C ILE A 694 -26.19 -22.83 15.55
N ALA A 695 -26.96 -23.80 15.05
CA ALA A 695 -28.24 -23.58 14.39
C ALA A 695 -29.38 -23.10 15.32
N GLU A 696 -29.30 -23.40 16.62
CA GLU A 696 -30.31 -23.03 17.62
C GLU A 696 -29.99 -21.73 18.36
N LEU A 697 -28.75 -21.24 18.27
CA LEU A 697 -28.33 -20.02 18.96
C LEU A 697 -29.30 -18.83 18.63
N PRO A 698 -29.48 -17.85 19.54
CA PRO A 698 -30.49 -16.79 19.42
C PRO A 698 -30.03 -15.58 18.58
N MET A 699 -30.59 -15.35 17.39
CA MET A 699 -30.16 -14.27 16.48
C MET A 699 -30.69 -12.86 16.85
N PRO A 700 -30.01 -11.77 16.44
CA PRO A 700 -28.72 -11.71 15.70
C PRO A 700 -27.50 -11.61 16.64
N TRP A 701 -26.35 -12.21 16.27
CA TRP A 701 -25.07 -12.05 17.02
C TRP A 701 -24.14 -11.08 16.30
N PRO A 702 -24.18 -9.77 16.60
CA PRO A 702 -23.29 -8.82 15.97
C PRO A 702 -21.83 -8.96 16.39
N VAL A 703 -21.51 -9.46 17.60
CA VAL A 703 -20.13 -9.60 18.09
C VAL A 703 -19.88 -10.99 18.67
N VAL A 704 -18.90 -11.70 18.11
CA VAL A 704 -18.53 -13.06 18.52
C VAL A 704 -17.03 -13.12 18.81
N VAL A 705 -16.66 -13.65 19.97
CA VAL A 705 -15.27 -13.91 20.35
C VAL A 705 -15.09 -15.43 20.45
N ASP A 706 -14.29 -16.01 19.56
CA ASP A 706 -14.01 -17.45 19.45
C ASP A 706 -12.64 -17.75 20.04
N VAL A 707 -12.61 -18.29 21.26
CA VAL A 707 -11.39 -18.60 22.00
C VAL A 707 -11.06 -20.09 21.83
N GLY A 708 -9.80 -20.34 21.44
CA GLY A 708 -9.39 -21.65 20.92
C GLY A 708 -10.03 -21.92 19.57
N ALA A 709 -9.90 -20.95 18.66
CA ALA A 709 -10.53 -20.98 17.35
C ALA A 709 -10.05 -22.16 16.47
N HIS A 710 -8.94 -22.82 16.84
CA HIS A 710 -8.33 -23.93 16.12
C HIS A 710 -8.13 -23.57 14.64
N ILE A 711 -8.75 -24.31 13.71
CA ILE A 711 -8.72 -24.02 12.27
C ILE A 711 -9.91 -23.16 11.79
N GLY A 712 -10.76 -22.68 12.69
CA GLY A 712 -11.83 -21.72 12.40
C GLY A 712 -13.21 -22.30 12.09
N CYS A 713 -13.48 -23.55 12.49
CA CYS A 713 -14.77 -24.22 12.22
C CYS A 713 -15.97 -23.49 12.82
N PHE A 714 -15.89 -23.10 14.09
CA PHE A 714 -16.95 -22.36 14.78
C PHE A 714 -17.17 -20.98 14.16
N SER A 715 -16.11 -20.18 14.05
CA SER A 715 -16.12 -18.87 13.39
C SER A 715 -16.77 -18.91 12.00
N ARG A 716 -16.46 -19.92 11.17
CA ARG A 716 -17.06 -20.05 9.84
C ARG A 716 -18.53 -20.45 9.87
N ALA A 717 -18.91 -21.38 10.74
CA ALA A 717 -20.31 -21.79 10.91
C ALA A 717 -21.17 -20.60 11.38
N VAL A 718 -20.64 -19.80 12.31
CA VAL A 718 -21.26 -18.54 12.76
C VAL A 718 -21.38 -17.55 11.60
N HIS A 719 -20.31 -17.31 10.83
CA HIS A 719 -20.34 -16.39 9.69
C HIS A 719 -21.32 -16.84 8.59
N GLN A 720 -21.46 -18.14 8.35
CA GLN A 720 -22.44 -18.66 7.39
C GLN A 720 -23.89 -18.39 7.81
N ARG A 721 -24.18 -18.41 9.11
CA ARG A 721 -25.50 -18.09 9.65
C ARG A 721 -25.71 -16.57 9.80
N ASN A 722 -24.67 -15.83 10.12
CA ASN A 722 -24.66 -14.37 10.21
C ASN A 722 -23.42 -13.76 9.54
N PRO A 723 -23.48 -13.43 8.24
CA PRO A 723 -22.35 -12.83 7.53
C PRO A 723 -21.94 -11.43 8.04
N LEU A 724 -22.79 -10.80 8.87
CA LEU A 724 -22.55 -9.48 9.48
C LEU A 724 -21.93 -9.58 10.88
N ALA A 725 -21.73 -10.78 11.43
CA ALA A 725 -21.08 -10.95 12.71
C ALA A 725 -19.63 -10.45 12.64
N ARG A 726 -19.25 -9.58 13.58
CA ARG A 726 -17.86 -9.23 13.87
C ARG A 726 -17.26 -10.35 14.70
N ILE A 727 -16.32 -11.09 14.11
CA ILE A 727 -15.74 -12.28 14.75
C ILE A 727 -14.26 -12.04 15.09
N LEU A 728 -13.88 -12.23 16.35
CA LEU A 728 -12.50 -12.29 16.80
C LEU A 728 -12.13 -13.76 17.08
N ALA A 729 -11.26 -14.34 16.26
CA ALA A 729 -10.82 -15.73 16.37
C ALA A 729 -9.45 -15.78 17.04
N ILE A 730 -9.40 -16.23 18.29
CA ILE A 730 -8.22 -16.26 19.15
C ILE A 730 -7.69 -17.69 19.22
N GLU A 731 -6.44 -17.90 18.83
CA GLU A 731 -5.80 -19.21 18.80
C GLU A 731 -4.36 -19.12 19.32
N CYS A 732 -3.98 -20.04 20.21
CA CYS A 732 -2.68 -20.00 20.87
C CYS A 732 -1.61 -20.84 20.16
N CYS A 733 -2.00 -21.93 19.50
CA CYS A 733 -1.10 -22.87 18.85
C CYS A 733 -0.64 -22.32 17.48
N PRO A 734 0.67 -22.03 17.29
CA PRO A 734 1.19 -21.48 16.03
C PRO A 734 0.87 -22.36 14.82
N GLU A 735 0.85 -23.68 15.00
CA GLU A 735 0.61 -24.64 13.93
C GLU A 735 -0.85 -24.64 13.43
N ASN A 736 -1.81 -24.10 14.19
CA ASN A 736 -3.22 -23.92 13.77
C ASN A 736 -3.39 -22.68 12.86
N ILE A 737 -2.55 -21.66 13.04
CA ILE A 737 -2.74 -20.32 12.46
C ILE A 737 -2.84 -20.30 10.93
N PRO A 738 -2.02 -21.03 10.15
CA PRO A 738 -2.14 -20.99 8.69
C PRO A 738 -3.49 -21.49 8.17
N ALA A 739 -4.02 -22.58 8.76
CA ALA A 739 -5.33 -23.12 8.41
C ALA A 739 -6.46 -22.18 8.84
N LEU A 740 -6.36 -21.65 10.07
CA LEU A 740 -7.29 -20.64 10.59
C LEU A 740 -7.37 -19.44 9.64
N GLN A 741 -6.23 -18.85 9.29
CA GLN A 741 -6.17 -17.68 8.41
C GLN A 741 -6.79 -17.96 7.04
N LYS A 742 -6.48 -19.09 6.40
CA LYS A 742 -7.11 -19.44 5.12
C LYS A 742 -8.62 -19.68 5.25
N ASN A 743 -9.10 -20.17 6.39
CA ASN A 743 -10.52 -20.43 6.60
C ASN A 743 -11.34 -19.18 6.98
N VAL A 744 -10.76 -18.21 7.70
CA VAL A 744 -11.54 -17.13 8.32
C VAL A 744 -11.05 -15.71 8.08
N SER A 745 -9.80 -15.45 7.62
CA SER A 745 -9.27 -14.07 7.49
C SER A 745 -10.06 -13.16 6.55
N ALA A 746 -10.92 -13.73 5.70
CA ALA A 746 -11.83 -12.97 4.85
C ALA A 746 -12.98 -12.29 5.63
N PHE A 747 -13.28 -12.73 6.85
CA PHE A 747 -14.43 -12.25 7.63
C PHE A 747 -14.23 -12.20 9.16
N ALA A 748 -13.16 -12.78 9.70
CA ALA A 748 -12.83 -12.75 11.12
C ALA A 748 -11.42 -12.18 11.33
N THR A 749 -11.21 -11.50 12.46
CA THR A 749 -9.86 -11.08 12.88
C THR A 749 -9.18 -12.24 13.60
N VAL A 750 -8.05 -12.71 13.06
CA VAL A 750 -7.26 -13.79 13.67
C VAL A 750 -6.24 -13.20 14.65
N ILE A 751 -6.23 -13.73 15.88
CA ILE A 751 -5.37 -13.28 16.97
C ILE A 751 -4.56 -14.47 17.48
N GLN A 752 -3.25 -14.47 17.25
CA GLN A 752 -2.36 -15.49 17.80
C GLN A 752 -1.98 -15.15 19.23
N ALA A 753 -2.72 -15.69 20.20
CA ALA A 753 -2.47 -15.50 21.63
C ALA A 753 -3.15 -16.58 22.48
N ALA A 754 -2.61 -16.85 23.66
CA ALA A 754 -3.34 -17.55 24.71
C ALA A 754 -4.21 -16.56 25.49
N MET A 755 -5.52 -16.81 25.55
CA MET A 755 -6.39 -16.05 26.42
C MET A 755 -6.38 -16.67 27.83
N THR A 756 -5.78 -16.00 28.80
CA THR A 756 -5.60 -16.51 30.16
C THR A 756 -5.27 -15.38 31.14
N TYR A 757 -5.59 -15.58 32.43
CA TYR A 757 -5.19 -14.69 33.53
C TYR A 757 -3.95 -15.21 34.27
N ASP A 758 -3.50 -16.42 33.92
CA ASP A 758 -2.29 -17.01 34.48
C ASP A 758 -1.04 -16.37 33.86
N LYS A 759 -0.08 -16.05 34.72
CA LYS A 759 1.21 -15.49 34.31
C LYS A 759 2.22 -16.60 34.04
N ASP A 760 3.18 -16.31 33.17
CA ASP A 760 4.29 -17.21 32.84
C ASP A 760 3.80 -18.60 32.40
N VAL A 761 3.12 -18.61 31.27
CA VAL A 761 2.55 -19.81 30.65
C VAL A 761 3.35 -20.25 29.41
N ALA A 762 3.14 -21.50 29.04
CA ALA A 762 3.68 -22.16 27.86
C ALA A 762 2.65 -23.19 27.37
N LEU A 763 2.92 -23.81 26.23
CA LEU A 763 1.96 -24.68 25.56
C LEU A 763 2.39 -26.15 25.69
N LEU A 764 1.47 -27.01 26.11
CA LEU A 764 1.57 -28.46 25.91
C LEU A 764 0.85 -28.75 24.58
N ASN A 765 1.64 -28.85 23.52
CA ASN A 765 1.17 -28.75 22.15
C ASN A 765 0.77 -30.14 21.62
N ALA A 766 -0.46 -30.22 21.09
CA ALA A 766 -1.05 -31.44 20.53
C ALA A 766 -0.83 -31.56 19.02
N VAL A 767 -0.25 -30.55 18.37
CA VAL A 767 -0.08 -30.50 16.92
C VAL A 767 1.34 -30.89 16.54
N PHE A 768 1.49 -32.12 16.05
CA PHE A 768 2.69 -32.66 15.44
C PHE A 768 2.34 -33.86 14.54
N ALA A 769 3.30 -34.31 13.71
CA ALA A 769 3.07 -35.43 12.80
C ALA A 769 2.82 -36.74 13.56
N ASN A 770 1.82 -37.52 13.11
CA ASN A 770 1.38 -38.79 13.71
C ASN A 770 0.77 -38.68 15.12
N CYS A 771 0.30 -37.48 15.50
CA CYS A 771 -0.46 -37.33 16.73
C CYS A 771 -1.82 -38.03 16.62
N HIS A 772 -2.16 -38.87 17.61
CA HIS A 772 -3.42 -39.63 17.67
C HIS A 772 -4.41 -39.06 18.69
N THR A 773 -4.10 -37.94 19.35
CA THR A 773 -5.03 -37.30 20.28
C THR A 773 -6.16 -36.60 19.53
N THR A 774 -7.37 -36.70 20.08
CA THR A 774 -8.53 -35.94 19.62
C THR A 774 -8.64 -34.58 20.30
N GLY A 775 -7.84 -34.31 21.35
CA GLY A 775 -7.83 -33.03 22.08
C GLY A 775 -6.93 -31.97 21.44
N GLY A 776 -7.20 -30.71 21.73
CA GLY A 776 -6.40 -29.54 21.35
C GLY A 776 -5.19 -29.31 22.25
N SER A 777 -4.46 -28.21 22.00
CA SER A 777 -3.26 -27.85 22.77
C SER A 777 -3.61 -27.17 24.08
N VAL A 778 -2.91 -27.50 25.16
CA VAL A 778 -3.22 -27.07 26.53
C VAL A 778 -2.26 -25.98 27.00
N VAL A 779 -2.79 -24.87 27.55
CA VAL A 779 -1.97 -23.83 28.20
C VAL A 779 -1.66 -24.23 29.64
N ALA A 780 -0.39 -24.19 30.04
CA ALA A 780 0.05 -24.52 31.40
C ALA A 780 1.18 -23.60 31.87
N HIS A 781 1.40 -23.51 33.18
CA HIS A 781 2.53 -22.75 33.72
C HIS A 781 3.87 -23.27 33.20
N ARG A 782 4.72 -22.36 32.74
CA ARG A 782 6.05 -22.64 32.18
C ARG A 782 6.90 -23.46 33.13
N SER A 783 6.90 -23.14 34.42
CA SER A 783 7.63 -23.90 35.45
C SER A 783 7.14 -25.34 35.64
N VAL A 784 5.86 -25.64 35.38
CA VAL A 784 5.32 -27.00 35.42
C VAL A 784 5.80 -27.81 34.23
N LEU A 785 5.76 -27.22 33.03
CA LEU A 785 6.24 -27.88 31.82
C LEU A 785 7.77 -28.06 31.80
N GLN A 786 8.53 -27.07 32.29
CA GLN A 786 9.99 -27.21 32.47
C GLN A 786 10.35 -28.38 33.40
N ARG A 787 9.67 -28.51 34.55
CA ARG A 787 9.88 -29.65 35.45
C ARG A 787 9.49 -30.99 34.84
N ARG A 788 8.52 -31.00 33.90
CA ARG A 788 8.16 -32.21 33.15
C ARG A 788 9.29 -32.62 32.22
N VAL A 789 9.85 -31.68 31.46
CA VAL A 789 11.04 -31.90 30.62
C VAL A 789 12.21 -32.39 31.46
N GLU A 790 12.49 -31.76 32.61
CA GLU A 790 13.56 -32.17 33.52
C GLU A 790 13.35 -33.60 34.08
N ARG A 791 12.10 -33.99 34.38
CA ARG A 791 11.77 -35.35 34.86
C ARG A 791 11.86 -36.40 33.75
N GLU A 792 11.40 -36.08 32.54
CA GLU A 792 11.49 -36.96 31.36
C GLU A 792 12.97 -37.19 30.98
N VAL A 793 13.82 -36.18 31.10
CA VAL A 793 15.28 -36.29 30.93
C VAL A 793 15.95 -37.12 32.04
N MET A 794 15.43 -37.08 33.27
CA MET A 794 15.99 -37.81 34.43
C MET A 794 15.49 -39.27 34.56
N GLN A 795 14.36 -39.65 33.96
CA GLN A 795 13.79 -41.00 34.02
C GLN A 795 13.97 -41.77 32.72
N THR A 796 15.22 -42.00 32.29
CA THR A 796 15.50 -42.93 31.19
C THR A 796 15.64 -44.37 31.73
N LYS A 797 14.54 -45.13 31.67
CA LYS A 797 14.62 -46.58 31.41
C LYS A 797 14.15 -46.83 29.97
N PRO A 798 14.96 -47.45 29.11
CA PRO A 798 14.70 -47.58 27.67
C PRO A 798 13.75 -48.73 27.33
N THR A 799 12.59 -48.81 27.97
CA THR A 799 11.56 -49.82 27.69
C THR A 799 10.17 -49.29 28.06
N ASP A 800 9.64 -48.38 27.24
CA ASP A 800 8.23 -48.31 26.84
C ASP A 800 8.12 -47.15 25.86
N VAL A 801 7.89 -47.47 24.58
CA VAL A 801 7.50 -46.49 23.55
C VAL A 801 6.05 -46.09 23.86
N GLY A 802 5.86 -45.31 24.91
CA GLY A 802 4.54 -44.96 25.42
C GLY A 802 4.03 -43.67 24.82
N ASP A 803 3.33 -43.72 23.69
CA ASP A 803 2.19 -42.84 23.34
C ASP A 803 2.29 -41.37 23.83
N HIS A 804 3.34 -40.63 23.44
CA HIS A 804 3.47 -39.21 23.82
C HIS A 804 2.49 -38.37 22.99
N GLN A 805 1.27 -38.20 23.51
CA GLN A 805 0.17 -37.45 22.87
C GLN A 805 0.40 -35.93 22.75
N TYR A 806 1.43 -35.39 23.40
CA TYR A 806 1.74 -33.96 23.42
C TYR A 806 3.25 -33.73 23.48
N TRP A 807 3.72 -32.60 22.95
CA TRP A 807 5.10 -32.12 23.13
C TRP A 807 5.13 -30.79 23.90
N VAL A 808 6.23 -30.54 24.63
CA VAL A 808 6.38 -29.34 25.44
C VAL A 808 6.92 -28.19 24.60
N ASP A 809 6.10 -27.18 24.37
CA ASP A 809 6.43 -25.99 23.60
C ASP A 809 6.70 -24.79 24.50
N LEU A 810 7.98 -24.45 24.62
CA LEU A 810 8.47 -23.34 25.43
C LEU A 810 8.72 -22.06 24.63
N ARG A 811 8.30 -21.99 23.36
CA ARG A 811 8.37 -20.75 22.57
C ARG A 811 7.68 -19.60 23.33
N GLU A 812 8.14 -18.38 23.11
CA GLU A 812 7.50 -17.21 23.69
C GLU A 812 6.10 -17.04 23.06
N MET A 813 5.09 -16.85 23.90
CA MET A 813 3.69 -16.78 23.46
C MET A 813 3.03 -15.54 24.07
N LYS A 814 2.31 -14.79 23.24
CA LYS A 814 1.52 -13.65 23.69
C LYS A 814 0.34 -14.15 24.55
N THR A 815 0.17 -13.56 25.72
CA THR A 815 -0.99 -13.77 26.60
C THR A 815 -1.90 -12.55 26.58
N LEU A 816 -3.21 -12.76 26.56
CA LEU A 816 -4.22 -11.71 26.64
C LEU A 816 -5.31 -12.08 27.66
N THR A 817 -5.83 -11.12 28.39
CA THR A 817 -7.05 -11.28 29.18
C THR A 817 -8.30 -10.95 28.35
N LEU A 818 -9.49 -11.25 28.87
CA LEU A 818 -10.73 -10.84 28.19
C LEU A 818 -10.85 -9.31 28.13
N GLU A 819 -10.42 -8.61 29.18
CA GLU A 819 -10.41 -7.14 29.21
C GLU A 819 -9.41 -6.56 28.23
N ASP A 820 -8.24 -7.19 28.02
CA ASP A 820 -7.31 -6.79 26.97
C ASP A 820 -7.96 -6.89 25.58
N ILE A 821 -8.73 -7.96 25.32
CA ILE A 821 -9.46 -8.11 24.06
C ILE A 821 -10.54 -7.04 23.92
N ILE A 822 -11.33 -6.81 24.96
CA ILE A 822 -12.38 -5.79 24.99
C ILE A 822 -11.78 -4.41 24.72
N GLN A 823 -10.68 -4.05 25.38
CA GLN A 823 -10.02 -2.76 25.24
C GLN A 823 -9.32 -2.62 23.88
N GLN A 824 -8.51 -3.61 23.49
CA GLN A 824 -7.71 -3.56 22.27
C GLN A 824 -8.59 -3.50 21.02
N TYR A 825 -9.77 -4.13 21.06
CA TYR A 825 -10.69 -4.19 19.92
C TYR A 825 -11.95 -3.32 20.09
N GLY A 826 -12.05 -2.53 21.17
CA GLY A 826 -13.18 -1.62 21.42
C GLY A 826 -14.52 -2.36 21.39
N LEU A 827 -14.69 -3.36 22.25
CA LEU A 827 -15.93 -4.15 22.31
C LEU A 827 -16.86 -3.59 23.39
N ASP A 828 -17.99 -3.01 22.99
CA ASP A 828 -19.02 -2.54 23.91
C ASP A 828 -19.94 -3.67 24.42
N ARG A 829 -19.87 -4.85 23.80
CA ARG A 829 -20.56 -6.09 24.20
C ARG A 829 -19.96 -7.28 23.46
N ILE A 830 -20.14 -8.47 24.02
CA ILE A 830 -19.83 -9.76 23.40
C ILE A 830 -21.13 -10.57 23.39
N ASP A 831 -21.76 -10.73 22.23
CA ASP A 831 -23.02 -11.49 22.14
C ASP A 831 -22.78 -12.98 22.36
N ILE A 832 -21.70 -13.50 21.78
CA ILE A 832 -21.24 -14.87 22.00
C ILE A 832 -19.76 -14.85 22.36
N LEU A 833 -19.44 -15.37 23.53
CA LEU A 833 -18.09 -15.78 23.89
C LEU A 833 -18.00 -17.31 23.79
N LYS A 834 -17.30 -17.80 22.77
CA LYS A 834 -16.99 -19.23 22.66
C LYS A 834 -15.71 -19.56 23.42
N LEU A 835 -15.75 -20.54 24.30
CA LEU A 835 -14.62 -21.02 25.11
C LEU A 835 -14.36 -22.51 24.88
N ASP A 836 -13.30 -22.83 24.14
CA ASP A 836 -12.83 -24.20 23.90
C ASP A 836 -11.30 -24.15 23.79
N CYS A 837 -10.66 -23.99 24.94
CA CYS A 837 -9.24 -23.64 25.09
C CYS A 837 -8.51 -24.60 26.04
N GLU A 838 -9.03 -25.84 26.11
CA GLU A 838 -8.37 -27.00 26.68
C GLU A 838 -7.87 -26.77 28.12
N GLY A 839 -8.72 -26.16 28.96
CA GLY A 839 -8.48 -25.95 30.40
C GLY A 839 -8.32 -24.49 30.82
N SER A 840 -8.08 -23.56 29.88
CA SER A 840 -8.01 -22.12 30.21
C SER A 840 -9.38 -21.50 30.52
N GLU A 841 -10.49 -22.25 30.32
CA GLU A 841 -11.84 -21.76 30.58
C GLU A 841 -12.00 -21.35 32.05
N PHE A 842 -11.41 -22.11 32.98
CA PHE A 842 -11.46 -21.77 34.40
C PHE A 842 -10.70 -20.49 34.71
N SER A 843 -9.52 -20.28 34.11
CA SER A 843 -8.72 -19.06 34.29
C SER A 843 -9.53 -17.83 33.88
N ILE A 844 -10.21 -17.92 32.73
CA ILE A 844 -11.06 -16.85 32.20
C ILE A 844 -12.33 -16.68 33.04
N LEU A 845 -13.12 -17.74 33.19
CA LEU A 845 -14.43 -17.71 33.84
C LEU A 845 -14.36 -17.50 35.36
N GLN A 846 -13.20 -17.64 36.02
CA GLN A 846 -13.03 -17.28 37.43
C GLN A 846 -12.57 -15.83 37.62
N SER A 847 -11.86 -15.27 36.63
CA SER A 847 -11.10 -14.03 36.81
C SER A 847 -11.68 -12.82 36.09
N THR A 848 -12.37 -13.00 34.95
CA THR A 848 -12.84 -11.84 34.16
C THR A 848 -13.82 -10.95 34.91
N THR A 849 -13.59 -9.65 34.95
CA THR A 849 -14.49 -8.70 35.61
C THR A 849 -15.65 -8.25 34.71
N SER A 850 -15.64 -8.64 33.43
CA SER A 850 -16.54 -8.13 32.38
C SER A 850 -17.65 -9.12 32.00
N LEU A 851 -18.22 -9.84 32.98
CA LEU A 851 -19.31 -10.80 32.71
C LEU A 851 -20.61 -10.11 32.25
N ASP A 852 -20.84 -8.89 32.72
CA ASP A 852 -21.96 -8.02 32.34
C ASP A 852 -21.95 -7.66 30.84
N MET A 853 -20.76 -7.66 30.22
CA MET A 853 -20.59 -7.38 28.80
C MET A 853 -20.93 -8.57 27.91
N ILE A 854 -21.17 -9.76 28.48
CA ILE A 854 -21.34 -11.01 27.74
C ILE A 854 -22.82 -11.44 27.73
N GLY A 855 -23.37 -11.68 26.54
CA GLY A 855 -24.75 -12.16 26.36
C GLY A 855 -24.91 -13.66 26.52
N LEU A 856 -24.04 -14.43 25.86
CA LEU A 856 -24.07 -15.88 25.87
C LEU A 856 -22.63 -16.42 25.87
N ILE A 857 -22.37 -17.38 26.74
CA ILE A 857 -21.13 -18.16 26.71
C ILE A 857 -21.47 -19.53 26.15
N VAL A 858 -20.75 -19.95 25.13
CA VAL A 858 -20.83 -21.29 24.53
C VAL A 858 -19.48 -21.94 24.72
N GLY A 859 -19.40 -23.17 25.21
CA GLY A 859 -18.05 -23.74 25.38
C GLY A 859 -18.02 -25.17 25.85
N GLU A 860 -16.81 -25.67 26.02
CA GLU A 860 -16.50 -26.96 26.61
C GLU A 860 -15.98 -26.78 28.04
N TYR A 861 -16.37 -27.66 28.97
CA TYR A 861 -15.82 -27.70 30.32
C TYR A 861 -14.98 -28.96 30.55
N HIS A 862 -13.92 -28.79 31.33
CA HIS A 862 -12.98 -29.84 31.71
C HIS A 862 -13.11 -30.20 33.21
N GLY A 863 -14.03 -31.10 33.52
CA GLY A 863 -14.37 -31.55 34.88
C GLY A 863 -15.69 -30.96 35.40
N LYS A 864 -16.73 -31.79 35.44
CA LYS A 864 -18.12 -31.37 35.69
C LYS A 864 -18.34 -30.78 37.08
N GLU A 865 -17.82 -31.43 38.12
CA GLU A 865 -18.02 -30.98 39.51
C GLU A 865 -17.42 -29.58 39.72
N ARG A 866 -16.21 -29.36 39.19
CA ARG A 866 -15.53 -28.06 39.27
C ARG A 866 -16.28 -26.98 38.48
N PHE A 867 -16.78 -27.31 37.29
CA PHE A 867 -17.56 -26.40 36.46
C PHE A 867 -18.89 -26.01 37.12
N LEU A 868 -19.67 -26.97 37.61
CA LEU A 868 -20.95 -26.69 38.27
C LEU A 868 -20.76 -25.86 39.55
N LYS A 869 -19.68 -26.10 40.30
CA LYS A 869 -19.32 -25.26 41.44
C LYS A 869 -19.02 -23.83 41.02
N LEU A 870 -18.24 -23.62 39.96
CA LEU A 870 -17.96 -22.28 39.42
C LEU A 870 -19.25 -21.57 38.96
N VAL A 871 -20.13 -22.27 38.26
CA VAL A 871 -21.42 -21.72 37.82
C VAL A 871 -22.27 -21.31 39.03
N ALA A 872 -22.36 -22.17 40.04
CA ALA A 872 -23.12 -21.87 41.26
C ALA A 872 -22.55 -20.68 42.06
N GLU A 873 -21.25 -20.44 41.98
CA GLU A 873 -20.58 -19.34 42.71
C GLU A 873 -20.62 -18.00 41.95
N ARG A 874 -20.47 -18.02 40.62
CA ARG A 874 -20.24 -16.80 39.82
C ARG A 874 -21.37 -16.44 38.86
N PHE A 875 -22.20 -17.41 38.49
CA PHE A 875 -23.22 -17.30 37.44
C PHE A 875 -24.63 -17.59 38.01
N VAL A 876 -24.89 -17.16 39.25
CA VAL A 876 -26.12 -17.48 40.02
C VAL A 876 -27.41 -17.16 39.25
N ASP A 877 -27.44 -16.04 38.53
CA ASP A 877 -28.61 -15.59 37.79
C ASP A 877 -28.63 -16.07 36.33
N TRP A 878 -27.56 -16.71 35.84
CA TRP A 878 -27.45 -17.14 34.46
C TRP A 878 -28.15 -18.47 34.20
N LYS A 879 -28.72 -18.62 33.00
CA LYS A 879 -29.38 -19.86 32.59
C LYS A 879 -28.36 -20.81 31.98
N LEU A 880 -28.03 -21.89 32.70
CA LEU A 880 -27.19 -22.98 32.21
C LEU A 880 -28.01 -23.99 31.41
N ARG A 881 -27.56 -24.32 30.20
CA ARG A 881 -28.01 -25.47 29.41
C ARG A 881 -26.80 -26.34 29.09
N ILE A 882 -26.78 -27.56 29.64
CA ILE A 882 -25.79 -28.58 29.24
C ILE A 882 -26.26 -29.17 27.91
N LEU A 883 -25.39 -29.13 26.89
CA LEU A 883 -25.67 -29.69 25.57
C LEU A 883 -25.18 -31.14 25.48
N LYS A 884 -23.98 -31.39 26.00
CA LYS A 884 -23.39 -32.73 26.14
C LYS A 884 -22.94 -32.92 27.58
N ASP A 885 -23.41 -33.97 28.22
CA ASP A 885 -23.11 -34.29 29.61
C ASP A 885 -21.97 -35.31 29.74
N GLY A 886 -21.10 -35.15 30.73
CA GLY A 886 -19.92 -35.98 30.96
C GLY A 886 -18.90 -35.28 31.85
N GLU A 887 -17.73 -35.90 32.08
CA GLU A 887 -16.59 -35.20 32.70
C GLU A 887 -15.97 -34.16 31.75
N LEU A 888 -16.10 -34.38 30.45
CA LEU A 888 -15.88 -33.42 29.36
C LEU A 888 -17.24 -33.21 28.69
N GLY A 889 -17.69 -31.95 28.57
CA GLY A 889 -19.00 -31.66 28.00
C GLY A 889 -19.17 -30.23 27.54
N THR A 890 -20.16 -30.00 26.68
CA THR A 890 -20.45 -28.69 26.08
C THR A 890 -21.66 -28.04 26.74
N PHE A 891 -21.68 -26.72 26.80
CA PHE A 891 -22.70 -25.95 27.51
C PHE A 891 -23.00 -24.61 26.86
N TRP A 892 -24.17 -24.07 27.22
CA TRP A 892 -24.53 -22.66 27.09
C TRP A 892 -24.76 -22.05 28.47
N LEU A 893 -24.22 -20.87 28.71
CA LEU A 893 -24.53 -20.01 29.85
C LEU A 893 -25.08 -18.70 29.32
N GLN A 894 -26.38 -18.47 29.52
CA GLN A 894 -27.06 -17.29 29.00
C GLN A 894 -27.29 -16.25 30.10
N ASN A 895 -26.94 -15.00 29.82
CA ASN A 895 -27.17 -13.88 30.70
C ASN A 895 -28.65 -13.45 30.66
N PRO A 896 -29.40 -13.48 31.79
CA PRO A 896 -30.82 -13.15 31.82
C PRO A 896 -31.10 -11.66 31.55
N GLN A 897 -30.12 -10.79 31.78
CA GLN A 897 -30.29 -9.33 31.65
C GLN A 897 -30.42 -8.88 30.19
N LEU A 898 -30.11 -9.77 29.23
CA LEU A 898 -30.11 -9.48 27.79
C LEU A 898 -31.24 -10.20 27.02
N GLU A 899 -32.25 -10.77 27.71
CA GLU A 899 -33.39 -11.48 27.09
C GLU A 899 -34.42 -10.57 26.37
N THR A 900 -34.37 -9.25 26.51
CA THR A 900 -35.52 -8.38 26.16
C THR A 900 -35.52 -7.73 24.77
N GLU A 901 -34.46 -7.82 23.97
CA GLU A 901 -34.39 -7.10 22.67
C GLU A 901 -34.48 -7.97 21.41
N THR A 902 -34.47 -9.31 21.53
CA THR A 902 -34.29 -10.24 20.38
C THR A 902 -35.56 -10.93 19.88
N SER A 903 -36.76 -10.35 20.05
CA SER A 903 -37.99 -10.91 19.47
C SER A 903 -38.47 -10.14 18.22
N PHE A 904 -38.11 -10.59 17.02
CA PHE A 904 -38.87 -10.27 15.79
C PHE A 904 -39.40 -11.56 15.14
N ARG A 905 -40.73 -11.57 14.94
CA ARG A 905 -41.55 -12.72 14.56
C ARG A 905 -41.31 -13.19 13.12
N ILE A 906 -41.27 -14.51 12.97
CA ILE A 906 -41.31 -15.28 11.73
C ILE A 906 -42.71 -15.14 11.10
N GLY A 907 -42.77 -14.74 9.83
CA GLY A 907 -43.93 -14.80 8.95
C GLY A 907 -43.47 -15.34 7.59
N GLY A 908 -44.01 -16.50 7.19
CA GLY A 908 -43.42 -17.39 6.20
C GLY A 908 -43.60 -17.03 4.74
N ALA A 909 -42.72 -17.57 3.92
CA ALA A 909 -43.02 -18.20 2.64
C ALA A 909 -41.77 -18.95 2.16
N GLU A 910 -41.91 -20.24 1.90
CA GLU A 910 -40.92 -21.08 1.23
C GLU A 910 -40.58 -20.49 -0.15
N GLN A 911 -39.29 -20.19 -0.40
CA GLN A 911 -38.75 -20.10 -1.76
C GLN A 911 -37.37 -20.76 -1.81
N SER A 912 -37.19 -21.61 -2.82
CA SER A 912 -36.06 -22.50 -3.07
C SER A 912 -34.73 -21.78 -3.32
N PRO A 913 -33.58 -22.37 -2.94
CA PRO A 913 -32.27 -21.79 -3.19
C PRO A 913 -31.81 -22.10 -4.62
N SER A 914 -32.11 -21.23 -5.57
CA SER A 914 -31.42 -21.22 -6.87
C SER A 914 -31.33 -19.80 -7.42
N GLU A 915 -30.10 -19.40 -7.74
CA GLU A 915 -29.69 -18.19 -8.46
C GLU A 915 -29.46 -16.90 -7.65
N LEU A 916 -28.34 -16.83 -6.94
CA LEU A 916 -27.58 -15.57 -6.83
C LEU A 916 -26.13 -15.83 -7.22
N ALA A 917 -25.87 -15.61 -8.51
CA ALA A 917 -24.56 -15.74 -9.11
C ALA A 917 -23.63 -14.60 -8.67
N ARG A 918 -22.37 -14.98 -8.49
CA ARG A 918 -21.19 -14.17 -8.18
C ARG A 918 -21.15 -12.86 -8.96
N VAL A 919 -20.98 -11.76 -8.22
CA VAL A 919 -20.58 -10.45 -8.72
C VAL A 919 -19.05 -10.41 -8.79
N PRO A 920 -18.40 -10.23 -9.96
CA PRO A 920 -16.96 -10.07 -10.02
C PRO A 920 -16.59 -8.69 -9.50
N VAL A 921 -15.84 -8.69 -8.40
CA VAL A 921 -15.27 -7.51 -7.74
C VAL A 921 -13.86 -7.27 -8.26
N HIS A 922 -13.57 -6.10 -8.82
CA HIS A 922 -12.20 -5.67 -9.13
C HIS A 922 -11.62 -4.98 -7.91
N VAL A 923 -10.61 -5.61 -7.29
CA VAL A 923 -9.85 -5.06 -6.16
C VAL A 923 -8.68 -4.25 -6.72
N PHE A 924 -8.62 -2.96 -6.40
CA PHE A 924 -7.39 -2.17 -6.59
C PHE A 924 -6.51 -2.38 -5.35
N ASN A 925 -5.34 -3.01 -5.53
CA ASN A 925 -4.30 -3.05 -4.52
C ASN A 925 -3.24 -2.00 -4.89
N GLY A 926 -3.29 -0.83 -4.23
CA GLY A 926 -2.20 0.14 -4.20
C GLY A 926 -1.41 -0.01 -2.88
N PRO A 927 -0.09 0.22 -2.85
CA PRO A 927 0.69 0.08 -1.63
C PRO A 927 0.63 1.36 -0.80
N LEU A 928 0.13 1.29 0.43
CA LEU A 928 0.36 2.30 1.46
C LEU A 928 0.82 1.62 2.75
N GLY A 929 1.87 2.19 3.32
CA GLY A 929 2.48 1.74 4.56
C GLY A 929 1.69 2.17 5.79
N HIS A 930 1.70 1.30 6.79
CA HIS A 930 1.48 1.60 8.21
C HIS A 930 0.18 2.33 8.58
N THR A 931 -0.97 1.75 8.25
CA THR A 931 -2.18 1.52 9.09
C THR A 931 -3.15 0.72 8.19
N PRO A 932 -3.73 -0.43 8.61
CA PRO A 932 -4.60 -1.19 7.72
C PRO A 932 -5.97 -0.52 7.64
N LEU A 933 -6.21 0.31 6.63
CA LEU A 933 -7.56 0.66 6.20
C LEU A 933 -8.13 -0.48 5.32
N PRO A 934 -9.42 -0.83 5.42
CA PRO A 934 -10.05 -1.80 4.53
C PRO A 934 -10.00 -1.33 3.07
N PRO A 935 -10.07 -2.24 2.08
CA PRO A 935 -10.05 -1.88 0.67
C PRO A 935 -11.23 -0.97 0.30
N LEU A 936 -10.93 0.21 -0.24
CA LEU A 936 -11.88 1.05 -0.96
C LEU A 936 -12.40 0.30 -2.19
N LEU A 937 -13.72 0.14 -2.30
CA LEU A 937 -14.37 -0.53 -3.42
C LEU A 937 -15.19 0.49 -4.23
N ILE A 938 -14.82 0.74 -5.48
CA ILE A 938 -15.66 1.60 -6.35
C ILE A 938 -16.68 0.71 -7.06
N ALA A 939 -17.96 0.89 -6.77
CA ALA A 939 -19.06 0.25 -7.49
C ALA A 939 -19.71 1.27 -8.43
N ALA A 940 -19.65 1.05 -9.75
CA ALA A 940 -20.37 1.90 -10.69
C ALA A 940 -21.86 1.51 -10.73
N LEU A 941 -22.79 2.46 -10.50
CA LEU A 941 -24.20 2.30 -10.81
C LEU A 941 -24.39 2.35 -12.33
N ARG A 942 -25.13 1.40 -12.89
CA ARG A 942 -25.55 1.42 -14.30
C ARG A 942 -27.04 1.74 -14.40
N ASN A 943 -27.38 2.74 -15.20
CA ASN A 943 -28.77 2.95 -15.63
C ASN A 943 -29.04 2.06 -16.85
N ASP A 944 -30.25 1.51 -16.99
CA ASP A 944 -30.60 0.62 -18.10
C ASP A 944 -30.50 1.31 -19.48
N ASP A 945 -30.54 2.65 -19.52
CA ASP A 945 -30.51 3.46 -20.75
C ASP A 945 -29.54 4.67 -20.71
N GLY A 946 -28.56 4.74 -19.78
CA GLY A 946 -27.78 5.98 -19.56
C GLY A 946 -26.41 5.86 -18.85
N PRO A 947 -25.71 6.99 -18.62
CA PRO A 947 -24.31 7.00 -18.17
C PRO A 947 -24.11 6.42 -16.76
N ARG A 948 -22.86 6.04 -16.46
CA ARG A 948 -22.44 5.43 -15.19
C ARG A 948 -22.46 6.47 -14.06
N TYR A 949 -22.90 6.08 -12.86
CA TYR A 949 -22.65 6.83 -11.62
C TYR A 949 -21.59 6.09 -10.80
N ASP A 950 -20.78 6.79 -10.02
CA ASP A 950 -19.73 6.17 -9.21
C ASP A 950 -20.14 6.19 -7.73
N LEU A 951 -20.47 5.02 -7.18
CA LEU A 951 -20.54 4.82 -5.73
C LEU A 951 -19.15 4.43 -5.24
N LEU A 952 -18.59 5.25 -4.36
CA LEU A 952 -17.32 4.98 -3.71
C LEU A 952 -17.59 4.32 -2.36
N LEU A 953 -17.30 3.03 -2.24
CA LEU A 953 -17.41 2.30 -0.97
C LEU A 953 -16.10 2.46 -0.23
N MET A 954 -16.15 3.07 0.95
CA MET A 954 -14.95 3.29 1.74
C MET A 954 -14.60 2.08 2.62
N ASP A 955 -15.59 1.23 2.96
CA ASP A 955 -15.46 0.02 3.77
C ASP A 955 -16.72 -0.89 3.69
N GLN A 956 -16.85 -1.90 4.56
CA GLN A 956 -18.04 -2.76 4.67
C GLN A 956 -19.30 -2.04 5.20
N ALA A 957 -19.23 -0.76 5.58
CA ALA A 957 -20.25 -0.04 6.31
C ALA A 957 -20.73 1.26 5.63
N THR A 958 -19.99 1.88 4.69
CA THR A 958 -20.38 3.17 4.08
C THR A 958 -20.05 3.32 2.58
N VAL A 959 -20.94 4.01 1.87
CA VAL A 959 -20.96 4.30 0.44
C VAL A 959 -21.17 5.79 0.24
N ILE A 960 -20.27 6.42 -0.52
CA ILE A 960 -20.44 7.79 -0.98
C ILE A 960 -20.97 7.75 -2.41
N ALA A 961 -22.12 8.38 -2.64
CA ALA A 961 -22.63 8.56 -4.00
C ALA A 961 -21.99 9.76 -4.67
N ARG A 962 -21.32 9.54 -5.81
CA ARG A 962 -20.86 10.61 -6.70
C ARG A 962 -21.33 10.36 -8.14
N TYR A 963 -21.55 11.47 -8.84
CA TYR A 963 -21.26 11.71 -10.27
C TYR A 963 -22.42 12.32 -11.06
N GLU A 964 -22.04 13.14 -12.05
CA GLU A 964 -22.83 14.04 -12.85
C GLU A 964 -23.55 13.28 -13.97
N HIS A 965 -24.87 13.09 -13.81
CA HIS A 965 -25.74 12.63 -14.88
C HIS A 965 -26.10 13.83 -15.78
N PRO A 966 -26.35 13.66 -17.09
CA PRO A 966 -26.94 14.72 -17.93
C PRO A 966 -28.30 15.23 -17.40
N GLU A 967 -28.98 14.42 -16.56
CA GLU A 967 -30.21 14.80 -15.83
C GLU A 967 -30.00 15.25 -14.36
N GLY A 968 -28.79 15.39 -13.81
CA GLY A 968 -28.57 15.97 -12.46
C GLY A 968 -27.86 15.05 -11.44
N TRP A 969 -27.69 15.51 -10.20
CA TRP A 969 -26.94 14.82 -9.14
C TRP A 969 -27.86 14.01 -8.22
N LEU A 970 -27.50 12.79 -7.82
CA LEU A 970 -28.26 12.03 -6.82
C LEU A 970 -28.15 12.67 -5.43
N ARG A 971 -29.28 12.74 -4.72
CA ARG A 971 -29.40 13.30 -3.36
C ARG A 971 -30.44 12.52 -2.57
N GLY A 972 -30.20 12.38 -1.26
CA GLY A 972 -31.16 11.80 -0.34
C GLY A 972 -31.41 10.31 -0.60
N PHE A 973 -30.86 9.47 0.27
CA PHE A 973 -31.11 8.03 0.26
C PHE A 973 -32.02 7.64 1.42
N SER A 974 -33.08 6.91 1.10
CA SER A 974 -34.10 6.51 2.05
C SER A 974 -34.63 5.12 1.73
N ARG A 975 -34.92 4.33 2.78
CA ARG A 975 -35.38 2.96 2.63
C ARG A 975 -36.88 2.85 2.91
N LEU A 976 -37.63 2.31 1.95
CA LEU A 976 -39.06 2.09 2.08
C LEU A 976 -39.48 0.79 1.40
N GLY A 977 -40.19 -0.07 2.15
CA GLY A 977 -40.71 -1.33 1.63
C GLY A 977 -39.64 -2.31 1.19
N GLY A 978 -38.49 -2.35 1.88
CA GLY A 978 -37.35 -3.22 1.57
C GLY A 978 -36.49 -2.74 0.40
N LYS A 979 -36.91 -1.70 -0.34
CA LYS A 979 -36.14 -1.10 -1.42
C LYS A 979 -35.40 0.15 -0.96
N LEU A 980 -34.21 0.37 -1.50
CA LEU A 980 -33.49 1.63 -1.36
C LEU A 980 -33.92 2.59 -2.47
N TRP A 981 -34.27 3.81 -2.08
CA TRP A 981 -34.74 4.86 -2.97
C TRP A 981 -33.78 6.04 -2.94
N THR A 982 -33.63 6.69 -4.08
CA THR A 982 -32.90 7.94 -4.23
C THR A 982 -33.62 8.86 -5.20
N ILE A 983 -33.38 10.15 -5.08
CA ILE A 983 -33.88 11.15 -6.01
C ILE A 983 -32.71 11.87 -6.69
N ASP A 984 -32.87 12.31 -7.94
CA ASP A 984 -31.89 13.20 -8.57
C ASP A 984 -32.20 14.67 -8.30
N SER A 985 -31.26 15.54 -8.63
CA SER A 985 -31.39 16.98 -8.44
C SER A 985 -32.42 17.61 -9.39
N LYS A 986 -33.06 16.87 -10.30
CA LYS A 986 -34.20 17.33 -11.11
C LYS A 986 -35.52 16.76 -10.60
N GLY A 987 -35.51 15.95 -9.55
CA GLY A 987 -36.69 15.38 -8.90
C GLY A 987 -37.16 14.04 -9.46
N ALA A 988 -36.38 13.37 -10.32
CA ALA A 988 -36.71 12.02 -10.77
C ALA A 988 -36.32 10.98 -9.71
N LEU A 989 -37.21 10.01 -9.50
CA LEU A 989 -37.09 9.02 -8.44
C LEU A 989 -36.57 7.70 -9.00
N TYR A 990 -35.63 7.10 -8.28
CA TYR A 990 -34.98 5.84 -8.64
C TYR A 990 -35.05 4.85 -7.49
N THR A 991 -35.19 3.56 -7.84
CA THR A 991 -34.83 2.47 -6.94
C THR A 991 -33.44 1.98 -7.26
N VAL A 992 -32.68 1.65 -6.22
CA VAL A 992 -31.36 1.04 -6.34
C VAL A 992 -31.52 -0.47 -6.22
N GLU A 993 -31.18 -1.21 -7.28
CA GLU A 993 -31.32 -2.68 -7.35
C GLU A 993 -29.93 -3.33 -7.56
N PRO A 994 -29.56 -4.40 -6.83
CA PRO A 994 -28.30 -5.09 -7.05
C PRO A 994 -28.33 -6.00 -8.30
N ASN A 995 -27.24 -6.02 -9.08
CA ASN A 995 -27.01 -6.93 -10.22
C ASN A 995 -25.66 -7.68 -10.05
N ARG A 996 -25.47 -8.80 -10.77
CA ARG A 996 -24.30 -9.70 -10.85
C ARG A 996 -22.95 -9.02 -11.16
N ALA A 997 -22.81 -7.70 -11.18
CA ALA A 997 -21.53 -6.98 -11.36
C ALA A 997 -21.58 -5.50 -10.90
N SER A 998 -22.76 -4.95 -10.59
CA SER A 998 -22.97 -3.52 -10.36
C SER A 998 -24.29 -3.27 -9.62
N LEU A 999 -24.44 -2.12 -8.99
CA LEU A 999 -25.76 -1.62 -8.58
C LEU A 999 -26.44 -1.01 -9.83
N GLN A 1000 -27.76 -1.12 -9.96
CA GLN A 1000 -28.53 -0.54 -11.05
C GLN A 1000 -29.53 0.48 -10.53
N LEU A 1001 -29.61 1.62 -11.21
CA LEU A 1001 -30.67 2.60 -10.95
C LEU A 1001 -31.82 2.33 -11.90
N ARG A 1002 -32.98 2.03 -11.33
CA ARG A 1002 -34.21 1.91 -12.09
C ARG A 1002 -35.06 3.14 -11.85
N LYS A 1003 -35.23 3.96 -12.89
CA LYS A 1003 -36.09 5.15 -12.85
C LYS A 1003 -37.54 4.68 -12.62
N VAL A 1004 -38.13 5.06 -11.50
CA VAL A 1004 -39.50 4.66 -11.13
C VAL A 1004 -40.49 5.73 -11.54
N SER A 1005 -40.10 7.00 -11.46
CA SER A 1005 -40.93 8.11 -11.95
C SER A 1005 -40.08 9.29 -12.45
N THR A 1006 -40.64 10.06 -13.37
CA THR A 1006 -40.10 11.34 -13.81
C THR A 1006 -40.52 12.47 -12.87
N SER A 1007 -39.76 13.57 -12.91
CA SER A 1007 -39.94 14.70 -12.01
C SER A 1007 -41.38 15.22 -11.98
N PRO A 1008 -42.00 15.34 -10.79
CA PRO A 1008 -43.29 16.01 -10.64
C PRO A 1008 -43.15 17.54 -10.58
N LEU A 1009 -41.94 18.06 -10.32
CA LEU A 1009 -41.67 19.46 -9.94
C LEU A 1009 -41.05 20.31 -11.06
N ALA A 1010 -40.62 19.67 -12.15
CA ALA A 1010 -39.85 20.28 -13.25
C ALA A 1010 -38.56 21.02 -12.83
N LEU A 1011 -38.12 20.93 -11.56
CA LEU A 1011 -37.03 21.73 -10.97
C LEU A 1011 -36.47 21.07 -9.68
N GLU A 1012 -35.46 21.71 -9.05
CA GLU A 1012 -34.49 21.09 -8.13
C GLU A 1012 -35.02 20.44 -6.83
N ALA A 1013 -34.62 19.18 -6.58
CA ALA A 1013 -34.85 18.44 -5.33
C ALA A 1013 -33.58 18.33 -4.46
N HIS A 1014 -33.73 18.27 -3.13
CA HIS A 1014 -32.60 18.42 -2.20
C HIS A 1014 -32.33 17.25 -1.24
N ASP A 1015 -33.36 16.62 -0.66
CA ASP A 1015 -33.22 15.49 0.30
C ASP A 1015 -34.43 14.56 0.19
N LEU A 1016 -34.32 13.34 0.70
CA LEU A 1016 -35.36 12.31 0.64
C LEU A 1016 -35.51 11.63 2.00
N THR A 1017 -36.73 11.66 2.55
CA THR A 1017 -37.08 11.00 3.81
C THR A 1017 -38.33 10.11 3.63
N VAL A 1018 -38.70 9.35 4.66
CA VAL A 1018 -39.85 8.44 4.65
C VAL A 1018 -40.83 8.84 5.73
N ILE A 1019 -42.10 9.02 5.35
CA ILE A 1019 -43.19 9.26 6.30
C ILE A 1019 -44.26 8.19 6.08
N GLY A 1020 -44.43 7.35 7.09
CA GLY A 1020 -45.35 6.21 7.02
C GLY A 1020 -45.00 5.28 5.86
N ARG A 1021 -45.83 5.29 4.81
CA ARG A 1021 -45.64 4.46 3.60
C ARG A 1021 -45.28 5.27 2.35
N LYS A 1022 -44.88 6.54 2.51
CA LYS A 1022 -44.61 7.46 1.42
C LYS A 1022 -43.19 7.99 1.51
N LEU A 1023 -42.58 8.24 0.35
CA LEU A 1023 -41.33 8.97 0.24
C LEU A 1023 -41.64 10.46 0.17
N VAL A 1024 -40.85 11.27 0.86
CA VAL A 1024 -41.07 12.71 0.95
C VAL A 1024 -39.80 13.45 0.58
N THR A 1025 -39.93 14.46 -0.28
CA THR A 1025 -38.84 15.32 -0.73
C THR A 1025 -39.28 16.78 -0.77
N VAL A 1026 -38.30 17.69 -0.85
CA VAL A 1026 -38.52 19.13 -1.00
C VAL A 1026 -37.99 19.64 -2.34
N GLY A 1027 -38.81 20.44 -3.02
CA GLY A 1027 -38.44 21.19 -4.23
C GLY A 1027 -38.15 22.66 -3.92
N SER A 1028 -36.97 23.16 -4.31
CA SER A 1028 -36.50 24.49 -3.90
C SER A 1028 -37.08 25.67 -4.69
N THR A 1029 -37.55 25.45 -5.90
CA THR A 1029 -38.06 26.48 -6.82
C THR A 1029 -39.56 26.76 -6.66
N HIS A 1030 -40.28 25.84 -6.00
CA HIS A 1030 -41.70 25.99 -5.69
C HIS A 1030 -41.99 25.90 -4.18
N ASN A 1031 -40.95 25.81 -3.34
CA ASN A 1031 -41.03 25.54 -1.90
C ASN A 1031 -42.05 24.43 -1.58
N ALA A 1032 -42.02 23.35 -2.34
CA ALA A 1032 -43.05 22.32 -2.29
C ALA A 1032 -42.51 21.06 -1.61
N ILE A 1033 -43.25 20.57 -0.61
CA ILE A 1033 -43.08 19.22 -0.08
C ILE A 1033 -43.90 18.29 -0.96
N VAL A 1034 -43.25 17.28 -1.54
CA VAL A 1034 -43.91 16.34 -2.45
C VAL A 1034 -43.79 14.94 -1.89
N LEU A 1035 -44.90 14.22 -1.93
CA LEU A 1035 -44.97 12.84 -1.47
C LEU A 1035 -45.07 11.90 -2.67
N TYR A 1036 -44.34 10.82 -2.65
CA TYR A 1036 -44.49 9.73 -3.60
C TYR A 1036 -45.02 8.51 -2.88
N ASP A 1037 -46.11 7.95 -3.40
CA ASP A 1037 -46.66 6.68 -2.93
C ASP A 1037 -46.16 5.53 -3.84
N PRO A 1038 -45.29 4.66 -3.33
CA PRO A 1038 -44.81 3.51 -4.09
C PRO A 1038 -45.91 2.51 -4.45
N GLN A 1039 -47.02 2.45 -3.69
CA GLN A 1039 -48.09 1.48 -3.96
C GLN A 1039 -48.91 1.86 -5.19
N SER A 1040 -49.29 3.13 -5.30
CA SER A 1040 -49.99 3.65 -6.48
C SER A 1040 -49.06 4.08 -7.61
N ASN A 1041 -47.74 4.13 -7.38
CA ASN A 1041 -46.73 4.68 -8.28
C ASN A 1041 -47.11 6.09 -8.76
N ARG A 1042 -47.54 6.94 -7.81
CA ARG A 1042 -47.99 8.30 -8.09
C ARG A 1042 -47.36 9.29 -7.13
N TRP A 1043 -47.02 10.44 -7.67
CA TRP A 1043 -46.77 11.62 -6.89
C TRP A 1043 -48.08 12.21 -6.38
N GLU A 1044 -48.13 12.45 -5.09
CA GLU A 1044 -49.18 13.17 -4.39
C GLU A 1044 -48.64 14.54 -3.95
N GLY A 1045 -49.49 15.58 -4.00
CA GLY A 1045 -49.09 16.93 -3.59
C GLY A 1045 -48.72 17.88 -4.72
N LYS A 1046 -49.53 17.94 -5.79
CA LYS A 1046 -49.38 18.89 -6.91
C LYS A 1046 -49.64 20.39 -6.57
N ARG A 1047 -49.58 20.81 -5.31
CA ARG A 1047 -49.76 22.23 -4.95
C ARG A 1047 -48.65 22.68 -3.99
N PRO A 1048 -48.08 23.87 -4.20
CA PRO A 1048 -47.07 24.42 -3.30
C PRO A 1048 -47.71 24.62 -1.92
N TRP A 1049 -47.21 23.89 -0.91
CA TRP A 1049 -47.72 23.98 0.46
C TRP A 1049 -47.13 25.17 1.23
N ILE A 1050 -46.02 25.74 0.75
CA ILE A 1050 -45.35 26.89 1.36
C ILE A 1050 -45.40 28.04 0.36
N ARG A 1051 -46.34 28.97 0.54
CA ARG A 1051 -46.40 30.22 -0.23
C ARG A 1051 -46.26 31.38 0.76
N VAL A 1052 -45.09 32.01 0.78
CA VAL A 1052 -44.85 33.23 1.55
C VAL A 1052 -45.19 34.41 0.63
N SER A 1053 -46.22 35.19 0.95
CA SER A 1053 -46.42 36.49 0.32
C SER A 1053 -46.92 37.50 1.34
N GLU A 1054 -46.14 38.55 1.57
CA GLU A 1054 -46.61 39.76 2.21
C GLU A 1054 -47.55 40.52 1.27
N GLN A 1055 -48.76 40.82 1.72
CA GLN A 1055 -49.38 42.10 1.38
C GLN A 1055 -49.95 42.74 2.64
N ARG A 1056 -49.39 43.89 2.99
CA ARG A 1056 -49.95 44.81 3.98
C ARG A 1056 -51.30 45.32 3.50
N THR A 1057 -52.32 45.21 4.34
CA THR A 1057 -53.37 46.23 4.40
C THR A 1057 -53.35 46.88 5.77
N SER A 1058 -53.58 48.19 5.76
CA SER A 1058 -53.49 49.11 6.88
C SER A 1058 -54.55 48.81 7.94
N SER A 1059 -54.17 48.17 9.04
CA SER A 1059 -54.57 48.51 10.42
C SER A 1059 -54.21 47.39 11.38
N ASP A 1060 -53.89 47.81 12.59
CA ASP A 1060 -53.40 47.00 13.71
C ASP A 1060 -54.29 45.79 14.03
N GLN A 1061 -53.76 44.59 13.86
CA GLN A 1061 -53.92 43.42 14.73
C GLN A 1061 -53.12 42.23 14.19
N HIS A 1062 -52.39 41.55 15.08
CA HIS A 1062 -51.72 40.28 14.78
C HIS A 1062 -52.77 39.19 14.60
N ASP A 1063 -52.94 38.68 13.39
CA ASP A 1063 -53.64 37.43 13.11
C ASP A 1063 -52.91 36.67 12.00
N ARG A 1064 -52.30 35.52 12.36
CA ARG A 1064 -51.72 34.56 11.43
C ARG A 1064 -52.86 33.85 10.71
N CYS A 1065 -53.14 34.24 9.46
CA CYS A 1065 -54.18 33.59 8.66
C CYS A 1065 -53.61 33.09 7.32
N LEU A 1066 -53.44 31.77 7.20
CA LEU A 1066 -53.00 31.03 6.01
C LEU A 1066 -54.09 31.09 4.93
N SER A 1067 -53.79 31.57 3.71
CA SER A 1067 -54.74 31.50 2.59
C SER A 1067 -54.09 31.03 1.28
N VAL A 1068 -54.85 30.20 0.54
CA VAL A 1068 -54.47 29.52 -0.70
C VAL A 1068 -54.71 30.44 -1.89
N CYS A 1069 -53.68 30.87 -2.64
CA CYS A 1069 -53.92 31.41 -3.99
C CYS A 1069 -53.96 30.29 -5.04
N HIS A 1070 -55.15 30.08 -5.58
CA HIS A 1070 -55.38 29.41 -6.85
C HIS A 1070 -55.00 30.36 -8.00
N GLY A 1071 -54.14 29.94 -8.92
CA GLY A 1071 -53.89 30.68 -10.15
C GLY A 1071 -52.66 30.18 -10.89
N ASP A 1072 -52.86 29.81 -12.16
CA ASP A 1072 -51.84 29.38 -13.10
C ASP A 1072 -50.84 30.52 -13.41
N GLU A 1073 -49.57 30.14 -13.56
CA GLU A 1073 -48.36 30.93 -13.89
C GLU A 1073 -47.64 31.68 -12.74
N PRO A 1074 -46.45 31.21 -12.31
CA PRO A 1074 -45.56 31.98 -11.45
C PRO A 1074 -44.87 33.10 -12.26
N SER A 1075 -44.96 34.35 -11.76
CA SER A 1075 -44.18 35.47 -12.29
C SER A 1075 -42.67 35.20 -12.16
N PRO A 1076 -41.85 35.53 -13.17
CA PRO A 1076 -40.41 35.23 -13.21
C PRO A 1076 -39.58 35.91 -12.10
N ASP A 1077 -40.12 36.90 -11.39
CA ASP A 1077 -39.41 37.62 -10.31
C ASP A 1077 -39.58 37.00 -8.91
N HIS A 1078 -40.47 36.02 -8.72
CA HIS A 1078 -40.74 35.42 -7.40
C HIS A 1078 -39.91 34.16 -7.08
N GLY A 1079 -39.20 33.58 -8.06
CA GLY A 1079 -38.56 32.26 -7.92
C GLY A 1079 -37.26 32.22 -7.10
N ASP A 1080 -36.71 33.35 -6.65
CA ASP A 1080 -35.38 33.42 -5.99
C ASP A 1080 -35.42 34.13 -4.62
N GLN A 1081 -36.58 34.09 -3.96
CA GLN A 1081 -36.86 34.74 -2.67
C GLN A 1081 -36.57 33.84 -1.46
N HIS A 1082 -36.78 32.52 -1.61
CA HIS A 1082 -36.56 31.51 -0.56
C HIS A 1082 -35.87 30.28 -1.15
N HIS A 1083 -35.18 29.50 -0.31
CA HIS A 1083 -34.54 28.25 -0.74
C HIS A 1083 -34.56 27.21 0.39
N LEU A 1084 -35.16 26.05 0.11
CA LEU A 1084 -35.23 24.89 1.00
C LEU A 1084 -34.00 23.99 0.82
N ASN A 1085 -33.28 23.72 1.90
CA ASN A 1085 -31.99 23.01 1.85
C ASN A 1085 -32.07 21.51 2.19
N SER A 1086 -32.99 21.10 3.08
CA SER A 1086 -33.14 19.74 3.62
C SER A 1086 -34.46 19.64 4.42
N ILE A 1087 -34.93 18.41 4.63
CA ILE A 1087 -36.19 18.09 5.32
C ILE A 1087 -36.01 16.84 6.19
N THR A 1088 -36.64 16.85 7.37
CA THR A 1088 -36.93 15.66 8.19
C THR A 1088 -38.29 15.84 8.88
N HIS A 1089 -38.67 14.96 9.81
CA HIS A 1089 -39.89 15.12 10.60
C HIS A 1089 -39.73 14.47 11.98
N ASP A 1090 -40.36 15.03 13.00
CA ASP A 1090 -40.39 14.45 14.36
C ASP A 1090 -41.55 13.47 14.59
N GLY A 1091 -42.40 13.28 13.57
CA GLY A 1091 -43.57 12.42 13.62
C GLY A 1091 -44.89 13.19 13.70
N GLU A 1092 -44.85 14.45 14.13
CA GLU A 1092 -46.01 15.35 14.18
C GLU A 1092 -45.91 16.47 13.14
N LYS A 1093 -44.72 17.09 13.03
CA LYS A 1093 -44.44 18.19 12.10
C LYS A 1093 -43.21 17.89 11.25
N PHE A 1094 -43.15 18.54 10.09
CA PHE A 1094 -41.94 18.58 9.29
C PHE A 1094 -40.95 19.54 9.92
N ILE A 1095 -39.66 19.19 9.84
CA ILE A 1095 -38.57 20.07 10.21
C ILE A 1095 -37.83 20.43 8.92
N LEU A 1096 -37.70 21.73 8.66
CA LEU A 1096 -37.19 22.27 7.41
C LEU A 1096 -36.00 23.17 7.68
N SER A 1097 -34.96 23.06 6.86
CA SER A 1097 -33.85 24.02 6.83
C SER A 1097 -33.99 24.94 5.63
N MET A 1098 -33.93 26.25 5.84
CA MET A 1098 -34.16 27.29 4.82
C MET A 1098 -33.36 28.57 5.13
N PHE A 1099 -33.55 29.64 4.35
CA PHE A 1099 -32.85 30.92 4.55
C PHE A 1099 -33.72 32.09 5.04
N THR A 1100 -35.04 31.98 4.97
CA THR A 1100 -35.95 33.00 5.53
C THR A 1100 -37.38 32.48 5.48
N CYS A 1101 -38.15 32.77 6.54
CA CYS A 1101 -39.60 32.57 6.56
C CYS A 1101 -40.36 33.73 5.91
N ASP A 1102 -39.75 34.92 5.84
CA ASP A 1102 -40.32 36.14 5.28
C ASP A 1102 -39.80 36.41 3.86
N PRO A 1103 -40.63 36.95 2.96
CA PRO A 1103 -40.17 37.26 1.61
C PRO A 1103 -39.16 38.40 1.66
N LYS A 1104 -38.12 38.33 0.84
CA LYS A 1104 -37.11 39.40 0.78
C LYS A 1104 -37.68 40.63 0.06
N PRO A 1105 -37.14 41.83 0.33
CA PRO A 1105 -37.46 43.00 -0.47
C PRO A 1105 -37.23 42.75 -1.96
N ALA A 1106 -38.06 43.35 -2.82
CA ALA A 1106 -37.94 43.21 -4.26
C ALA A 1106 -36.52 43.52 -4.75
N GLY A 1107 -35.93 42.59 -5.51
CA GLY A 1107 -34.56 42.69 -6.03
C GLY A 1107 -33.46 42.06 -5.16
N VAL A 1108 -33.76 41.66 -3.92
CA VAL A 1108 -32.85 40.91 -3.04
C VAL A 1108 -33.13 39.42 -3.16
N ARG A 1109 -32.09 38.60 -3.35
CA ARG A 1109 -32.19 37.14 -3.52
C ARG A 1109 -31.78 36.44 -2.23
N TRP A 1110 -32.27 35.22 -2.00
CA TRP A 1110 -31.81 34.42 -0.85
C TRP A 1110 -30.29 34.20 -0.86
N ARG A 1111 -29.67 34.14 -2.05
CA ARG A 1111 -28.21 33.97 -2.22
C ARG A 1111 -27.39 35.12 -1.63
N ASP A 1112 -27.99 36.31 -1.53
CA ASP A 1112 -27.32 37.51 -1.03
C ASP A 1112 -27.18 37.50 0.51
N SER A 1113 -27.95 36.65 1.19
CA SER A 1113 -27.97 36.49 2.66
C SER A 1113 -27.63 35.08 3.12
N LYS A 1114 -27.11 34.24 2.21
CA LYS A 1114 -26.85 32.81 2.46
C LYS A 1114 -25.86 32.50 3.60
N LEU A 1115 -25.08 33.47 4.05
CA LEU A 1115 -24.11 33.26 5.12
C LEU A 1115 -24.69 33.54 6.51
N ASP A 1116 -25.70 34.39 6.62
CA ASP A 1116 -26.04 34.98 7.92
C ASP A 1116 -27.52 34.83 8.31
N GLU A 1117 -28.37 34.20 7.49
CA GLU A 1117 -29.82 34.14 7.73
C GLU A 1117 -30.45 32.73 7.66
N GLY A 1118 -29.65 31.65 7.72
CA GLY A 1118 -30.23 30.29 7.70
C GLY A 1118 -31.11 30.00 8.93
N LEU A 1119 -32.23 29.33 8.69
CA LEU A 1119 -33.23 28.95 9.69
C LEU A 1119 -33.48 27.44 9.68
N ILE A 1120 -33.77 26.90 10.86
CA ILE A 1120 -34.38 25.57 11.03
C ILE A 1120 -35.73 25.77 11.72
N VAL A 1121 -36.80 25.31 11.08
CA VAL A 1121 -38.18 25.57 11.52
C VAL A 1121 -39.02 24.31 11.50
N ARG A 1122 -40.02 24.26 12.40
CA ARG A 1122 -41.08 23.25 12.34
C ARG A 1122 -42.26 23.77 11.56
N TRP A 1123 -42.86 22.90 10.76
CA TRP A 1123 -44.01 23.20 9.93
C TRP A 1123 -45.02 22.05 9.98
N GLY A 1124 -46.28 22.36 10.30
CA GLY A 1124 -47.37 21.39 10.40
C GLY A 1124 -48.70 21.94 9.86
N ALA A 1125 -49.80 21.28 10.20
CA ALA A 1125 -51.14 21.65 9.74
C ALA A 1125 -51.52 23.11 10.08
N ASP A 1126 -51.04 23.61 11.22
CA ASP A 1126 -51.33 24.97 11.72
C ASP A 1126 -50.31 26.02 11.22
N GLY A 1127 -49.38 25.66 10.33
CA GLY A 1127 -48.33 26.54 9.82
C GLY A 1127 -46.97 26.34 10.49
N PHE A 1128 -46.11 27.37 10.39
CA PHE A 1128 -44.83 27.40 11.10
C PHE A 1128 -45.04 27.66 12.60
N ASP A 1129 -44.19 27.06 13.43
CA ASP A 1129 -44.13 27.41 14.84
C ASP A 1129 -43.79 28.90 15.03
N ASP A 1130 -44.16 29.47 16.19
CA ASP A 1130 -43.94 30.89 16.46
C ASP A 1130 -42.46 31.27 16.47
N GLU A 1131 -41.61 30.35 16.94
CA GLU A 1131 -40.17 30.52 17.07
C GLU A 1131 -39.43 29.46 16.24
N PRO A 1132 -38.33 29.82 15.56
CA PRO A 1132 -37.48 28.85 14.88
C PRO A 1132 -36.76 27.94 15.88
N LEU A 1133 -36.47 26.69 15.47
CA LEU A 1133 -35.62 25.78 16.26
C LEU A 1133 -34.16 26.25 16.29
N ALA A 1134 -33.69 26.87 15.20
CA ALA A 1134 -32.39 27.53 15.13
C ALA A 1134 -32.45 28.68 14.11
N ALA A 1135 -31.74 29.78 14.40
CA ALA A 1135 -31.61 30.95 13.54
C ALA A 1135 -30.12 31.29 13.33
N ASP A 1136 -29.82 32.16 12.35
CA ASP A 1136 -28.46 32.59 11.97
C ASP A 1136 -27.51 31.43 11.63
N VAL A 1137 -28.06 30.36 11.05
CA VAL A 1137 -27.35 29.12 10.73
C VAL A 1137 -26.67 29.24 9.36
N TYR A 1138 -25.40 28.81 9.27
CA TYR A 1138 -24.59 28.96 8.04
C TYR A 1138 -24.89 27.84 7.03
N VAL A 1139 -25.81 28.10 6.09
CA VAL A 1139 -26.21 27.16 5.02
C VAL A 1139 -26.53 25.76 5.59
N PRO A 1140 -27.61 25.64 6.39
CA PRO A 1140 -27.97 24.38 7.03
C PRO A 1140 -28.35 23.32 6.01
N HIS A 1141 -27.74 22.14 6.09
CA HIS A 1141 -28.05 20.97 5.25
C HIS A 1141 -28.08 19.67 6.07
N SER A 1142 -28.60 18.60 5.47
CA SER A 1142 -28.55 17.22 6.00
C SER A 1142 -29.22 17.08 7.38
N LEU A 1143 -30.44 17.58 7.54
CA LEU A 1143 -31.19 17.48 8.79
C LEU A 1143 -31.43 16.01 9.16
N ARG A 1144 -31.06 15.58 10.37
CA ARG A 1144 -31.28 14.22 10.86
C ARG A 1144 -31.73 14.24 12.32
N LEU A 1145 -32.73 13.43 12.65
CA LEU A 1145 -33.07 13.15 14.04
C LEU A 1145 -32.32 11.88 14.47
N HIS A 1146 -31.58 12.00 15.57
CA HIS A 1146 -30.82 10.89 16.13
C HIS A 1146 -30.68 11.10 17.64
N ASP A 1147 -30.92 10.05 18.43
CA ASP A 1147 -30.91 10.07 19.89
C ASP A 1147 -31.71 11.22 20.51
N SER A 1148 -32.96 11.40 20.06
CA SER A 1148 -33.89 12.45 20.52
C SER A 1148 -33.44 13.89 20.26
N HIS A 1149 -32.34 14.09 19.53
CA HIS A 1149 -31.82 15.39 19.14
C HIS A 1149 -31.94 15.60 17.63
N LEU A 1150 -32.13 16.86 17.24
CA LEU A 1150 -32.01 17.30 15.86
C LEU A 1150 -30.58 17.72 15.55
N TRP A 1151 -30.03 17.14 14.49
CA TRP A 1151 -28.67 17.37 14.00
C TRP A 1151 -28.68 17.96 12.60
N TRP A 1152 -27.70 18.80 12.29
CA TRP A 1152 -27.51 19.38 10.95
C TRP A 1152 -26.06 19.75 10.67
N CYS A 1153 -25.72 19.83 9.39
CA CYS A 1153 -24.44 20.40 8.96
C CYS A 1153 -24.58 21.91 8.75
N GLU A 1154 -23.68 22.69 9.33
CA GLU A 1154 -23.40 24.06 8.88
C GLU A 1154 -22.33 24.00 7.80
N SER A 1155 -22.77 23.88 6.55
CA SER A 1155 -21.88 23.50 5.45
C SER A 1155 -20.67 24.42 5.32
N PHE A 1156 -20.84 25.74 5.38
CA PHE A 1156 -19.73 26.69 5.22
C PHE A 1156 -18.76 26.73 6.41
N ARG A 1157 -19.22 26.37 7.61
CA ARG A 1157 -18.39 26.32 8.81
C ARG A 1157 -17.74 24.94 9.00
N ALA A 1158 -17.96 24.02 8.06
CA ALA A 1158 -17.38 22.68 8.06
C ALA A 1158 -17.61 21.92 9.37
N ARG A 1159 -18.81 22.05 9.95
CA ARG A 1159 -19.15 21.45 11.25
C ARG A 1159 -20.57 20.91 11.27
N VAL A 1160 -20.82 20.04 12.22
CA VAL A 1160 -22.13 19.54 12.63
C VAL A 1160 -22.57 20.23 13.93
N CYS A 1161 -23.86 20.58 13.99
CA CYS A 1161 -24.52 21.23 15.10
C CYS A 1161 -25.73 20.41 15.56
N ARG A 1162 -26.17 20.68 16.81
CA ARG A 1162 -27.28 20.02 17.48
C ARG A 1162 -28.19 21.05 18.17
N ASP A 1163 -29.46 20.70 18.34
CA ASP A 1163 -30.52 21.57 18.87
C ASP A 1163 -30.35 22.01 20.33
N ASP A 1164 -29.49 21.35 21.10
CA ASP A 1164 -29.13 21.74 22.48
C ASP A 1164 -27.95 22.73 22.56
N GLY A 1165 -27.49 23.23 21.41
CA GLY A 1165 -26.37 24.17 21.30
C GLY A 1165 -25.00 23.50 21.17
N TRP A 1166 -24.93 22.17 21.17
CA TRP A 1166 -23.69 21.45 20.91
C TRP A 1166 -23.25 21.63 19.45
N HIS A 1167 -21.94 21.77 19.23
CA HIS A 1167 -21.34 21.74 17.89
C HIS A 1167 -19.94 21.13 17.91
N SER A 1168 -19.57 20.54 16.78
CA SER A 1168 -18.20 20.07 16.52
C SER A 1168 -17.23 21.22 16.23
N PRO A 1169 -15.90 20.98 16.32
CA PRO A 1169 -14.91 21.90 15.75
C PRO A 1169 -15.02 21.92 14.21
N PRO A 1170 -14.57 23.00 13.56
CA PRO A 1170 -14.54 23.06 12.10
C PRO A 1170 -13.46 22.11 11.55
N TRP A 1171 -13.85 21.18 10.68
CA TRP A 1171 -12.93 20.17 10.10
C TRP A 1171 -12.40 20.53 8.71
N GLY A 1172 -12.80 21.69 8.18
CA GLY A 1172 -12.39 22.14 6.88
C GLY A 1172 -13.25 21.60 5.72
N GLY A 1173 -13.29 22.34 4.61
CA GLY A 1173 -14.18 22.04 3.48
C GLY A 1173 -15.65 22.45 3.72
N PHE A 1174 -16.58 21.74 3.09
CA PHE A 1174 -18.02 21.97 3.12
C PHE A 1174 -18.72 20.72 3.66
N ALA A 1175 -19.27 20.81 4.87
CA ALA A 1175 -19.94 19.70 5.53
C ALA A 1175 -21.30 19.39 4.88
N ARG A 1176 -21.48 18.20 4.32
CA ARG A 1176 -22.72 17.76 3.69
C ARG A 1176 -22.79 16.22 3.65
N GLY A 1177 -23.99 15.66 3.80
CA GLY A 1177 -24.16 14.23 4.01
C GLY A 1177 -23.83 13.90 5.47
N LEU A 1178 -24.88 13.64 6.24
CA LEU A 1178 -24.81 13.32 7.66
C LEU A 1178 -25.46 11.96 7.89
N ARG A 1179 -24.72 11.00 8.46
CA ARG A 1179 -25.24 9.67 8.82
C ARG A 1179 -24.67 9.20 10.15
N PHE A 1180 -25.46 8.39 10.84
CA PHE A 1180 -25.07 7.73 12.08
C PHE A 1180 -24.99 6.22 11.81
N VAL A 1181 -23.85 5.61 12.11
CA VAL A 1181 -23.57 4.18 11.89
C VAL A 1181 -22.78 3.67 13.07
N ASP A 1182 -23.26 2.60 13.72
CA ASP A 1182 -22.56 1.90 14.81
C ASP A 1182 -22.00 2.82 15.91
N GLY A 1183 -22.80 3.82 16.32
CA GLY A 1183 -22.42 4.78 17.37
C GLY A 1183 -21.48 5.89 16.93
N GLN A 1184 -21.05 5.90 15.65
CA GLN A 1184 -20.25 6.96 15.06
C GLN A 1184 -21.09 7.86 14.14
N CYS A 1185 -20.65 9.09 13.97
CA CYS A 1185 -21.22 10.06 13.06
C CYS A 1185 -20.28 10.28 11.88
N LEU A 1186 -20.84 10.18 10.67
CA LEU A 1186 -20.13 10.33 9.41
C LEU A 1186 -20.61 11.57 8.69
N VAL A 1187 -19.65 12.40 8.27
CA VAL A 1187 -19.89 13.69 7.62
C VAL A 1187 -19.05 13.79 6.36
N GLY A 1188 -19.70 14.07 5.23
CA GLY A 1188 -19.00 14.33 4.00
C GLY A 1188 -18.40 15.74 4.01
N LEU A 1189 -17.10 15.85 3.76
CA LEU A 1189 -16.40 17.12 3.59
C LEU A 1189 -16.09 17.30 2.11
N SER A 1190 -16.77 18.26 1.48
CA SER A 1190 -16.49 18.69 0.10
C SER A 1190 -15.45 19.80 0.08
N LYS A 1191 -14.76 20.01 -1.04
CA LYS A 1191 -13.79 21.11 -1.12
C LYS A 1191 -14.50 22.48 -1.15
N SER A 1192 -13.85 23.52 -0.62
CA SER A 1192 -14.44 24.87 -0.58
C SER A 1192 -14.68 25.50 -1.95
N ARG A 1193 -15.91 26.01 -2.19
CA ARG A 1193 -16.29 26.66 -3.47
C ARG A 1193 -16.19 28.18 -3.47
N VAL A 1194 -16.08 28.83 -2.31
CA VAL A 1194 -16.25 30.30 -2.19
C VAL A 1194 -15.00 31.00 -1.65
N ALA A 1195 -14.17 30.29 -0.88
CA ALA A 1195 -12.85 30.77 -0.46
C ALA A 1195 -12.00 29.53 -0.13
N PRO A 1196 -11.19 29.02 -1.06
CA PRO A 1196 -10.29 27.91 -0.78
C PRO A 1196 -9.29 28.33 0.29
N ASN A 1197 -9.34 27.67 1.45
CA ASN A 1197 -8.36 27.87 2.51
C ASN A 1197 -7.40 26.67 2.48
N PRO A 1198 -6.18 26.81 1.93
CA PRO A 1198 -5.30 25.69 1.65
C PRO A 1198 -4.82 24.92 2.89
N THR A 1199 -4.97 25.48 4.10
CA THR A 1199 -4.68 24.78 5.37
C THR A 1199 -5.88 24.03 5.95
N LEU A 1200 -7.08 24.25 5.42
CA LEU A 1200 -8.35 23.66 5.90
C LEU A 1200 -9.16 23.01 4.75
N ASP A 1201 -8.70 22.98 3.50
CA ASP A 1201 -9.45 22.38 2.39
C ASP A 1201 -9.27 20.86 2.37
N VAL A 1202 -10.09 20.21 3.17
CA VAL A 1202 -10.21 18.76 3.24
C VAL A 1202 -11.34 18.31 2.31
N CYS A 1203 -11.06 17.34 1.44
CA CYS A 1203 -12.10 16.55 0.79
C CYS A 1203 -11.98 15.09 1.26
N GLY A 1204 -13.04 14.59 1.87
CA GLY A 1204 -13.01 13.29 2.54
C GLY A 1204 -14.23 13.04 3.41
N VAL A 1205 -14.21 11.96 4.17
CA VAL A 1205 -15.24 11.69 5.17
C VAL A 1205 -14.64 11.92 6.55
N CYS A 1206 -15.27 12.80 7.31
CA CYS A 1206 -15.01 12.95 8.73
C CYS A 1206 -15.83 11.90 9.48
N VAL A 1207 -15.14 11.08 10.26
CA VAL A 1207 -15.74 10.10 11.17
C VAL A 1207 -15.44 10.57 12.58
N PHE A 1208 -16.47 10.71 13.41
CA PHE A 1208 -16.31 11.18 14.78
C PHE A 1208 -17.32 10.54 15.75
N ASP A 1209 -16.98 10.44 17.05
CA ASP A 1209 -17.93 10.02 18.08
C ASP A 1209 -18.84 11.21 18.45
N PRO A 1210 -20.18 11.11 18.32
CA PRO A 1210 -21.10 12.18 18.71
C PRO A 1210 -21.05 12.55 20.19
N ARG A 1211 -20.43 11.72 21.05
CA ARG A 1211 -20.19 11.97 22.48
C ARG A 1211 -18.87 12.71 22.74
N ASP A 1212 -17.92 12.67 21.81
CA ASP A 1212 -16.64 13.38 21.89
C ASP A 1212 -16.29 14.06 20.54
N PRO A 1213 -16.66 15.33 20.33
CA PRO A 1213 -16.38 16.04 19.08
C PRO A 1213 -14.89 16.23 18.77
N ALA A 1214 -13.99 16.06 19.76
CA ALA A 1214 -12.55 16.10 19.51
C ALA A 1214 -12.05 14.81 18.86
N SER A 1215 -12.76 13.69 19.08
CA SER A 1215 -12.48 12.40 18.45
C SER A 1215 -12.92 12.44 16.99
N HIS A 1216 -12.06 12.93 16.10
CA HIS A 1216 -12.34 12.94 14.68
C HIS A 1216 -11.16 12.38 13.90
N GLU A 1217 -11.50 11.58 12.90
CA GLU A 1217 -10.57 11.12 11.88
C GLU A 1217 -11.13 11.56 10.53
N ILE A 1218 -10.30 12.26 9.78
CA ILE A 1218 -10.61 12.64 8.41
C ILE A 1218 -9.97 11.61 7.52
N VAL A 1219 -10.80 10.84 6.82
CA VAL A 1219 -10.33 9.91 5.79
C VAL A 1219 -10.27 10.66 4.46
N PRO A 1220 -9.09 11.04 3.97
CA PRO A 1220 -8.95 11.77 2.72
C PRO A 1220 -9.27 10.84 1.54
N LEU A 1221 -9.86 11.40 0.49
CA LEU A 1221 -10.05 10.70 -0.78
C LEU A 1221 -8.93 11.11 -1.75
N GLU A 1222 -7.99 10.20 -2.06
CA GLU A 1222 -6.72 10.50 -2.78
C GLU A 1222 -6.83 10.63 -4.32
N GLU A 1223 -8.03 10.65 -4.88
CA GLU A 1223 -8.32 10.70 -6.33
C GLU A 1223 -9.24 11.91 -6.64
N PRO A 1224 -9.65 12.27 -7.89
CA PRO A 1224 -10.14 13.62 -8.24
C PRO A 1224 -11.58 13.92 -7.76
N TYR A 1225 -11.89 13.62 -6.49
CA TYR A 1225 -13.13 13.83 -5.77
C TYR A 1225 -13.11 15.23 -5.12
N PHE A 1226 -14.06 16.08 -5.52
CA PHE A 1226 -14.13 17.48 -5.04
C PHE A 1226 -15.44 17.79 -4.31
N GLU A 1227 -16.46 16.93 -4.45
CA GLU A 1227 -17.80 17.14 -3.90
C GLU A 1227 -18.41 15.83 -3.40
N ILE A 1228 -18.98 15.88 -2.19
CA ILE A 1228 -19.74 14.82 -1.53
C ILE A 1228 -21.16 15.35 -1.28
N HIS A 1229 -22.17 14.66 -1.80
CA HIS A 1229 -23.57 15.12 -1.71
C HIS A 1229 -24.37 14.43 -0.60
N ASP A 1230 -24.13 13.15 -0.37
CA ASP A 1230 -24.73 12.38 0.72
C ASP A 1230 -23.83 11.16 1.06
N ILE A 1231 -24.06 10.57 2.23
CA ILE A 1231 -23.40 9.36 2.73
C ILE A 1231 -24.48 8.28 2.93
N ILE A 1232 -24.19 7.04 2.53
CA ILE A 1232 -25.12 5.91 2.61
C ILE A 1232 -24.44 4.73 3.27
N PRO A 1233 -24.97 4.13 4.34
CA PRO A 1233 -24.36 2.94 4.89
C PRO A 1233 -24.49 1.71 3.95
N VAL A 1234 -23.44 0.90 3.79
CA VAL A 1234 -23.44 -0.35 2.99
C VAL A 1234 -24.51 -1.33 3.48
N ALA A 1235 -24.81 -1.34 4.78
CA ALA A 1235 -25.86 -2.17 5.34
C ALA A 1235 -27.26 -1.85 4.75
N GLU A 1236 -27.49 -0.60 4.32
CA GLU A 1236 -28.73 -0.20 3.65
C GLU A 1236 -28.80 -0.66 2.18
N LEU A 1237 -27.65 -0.95 1.55
CA LEU A 1237 -27.58 -1.52 0.20
C LEU A 1237 -27.66 -3.04 0.16
N ARG A 1238 -27.16 -3.71 1.20
CA ARG A 1238 -27.11 -5.18 1.29
C ARG A 1238 -28.42 -5.83 1.72
N LYS A 1239 -29.26 -5.11 2.47
CA LYS A 1239 -30.58 -5.57 2.91
C LYS A 1239 -31.66 -5.21 1.90
#